data_AF-A0A8J2LZC9-F1
#
_entry.id   AF-A0A8J2LZC9-F1
#
_cell.length_a   1.000
_cell.length_b   1.000
_cell.length_c   1.000
_cell.angle_alpha   90.00
_cell.angle_beta   90.00
_cell.angle_gamma   90.00
#
_symmetry.space_group_name_H-M   'P 1'
#
loop_
_entity.id
_entity.type
_entity.pdbx_description
1 polymer ?
#
loop_
_entity_poly.entity_id
_entity_poly.type
_entity_poly.pdbx_seq_one_letter_code
_entity_poly.pdbx_strand_id
1 'polypeptide(L)'
;MSLYGKNDCLIPPKYDCDYTPMYCEENIWKLCKKVSTSLEELSCCSAVFISNKNRTVPLWKQRAAAIGRDYVIWDYHVILLYSKSNSVLVYDFDTALTFPCDAQTYWTETFRPELNLDENYHRYVSFFIKAECFRVISGLHYLQHFSSDRSHMLETNGNHKAPPPSWAPIYDPDIGNNLHNFISMDSHLLKDISEVYDENSFSKLINERLRRIKLIMLRLVRLNLEMATSFCYLFSIGRFKLRRTFTTSSTAKNIKHFCVDLAKRNLISTSHPSNLSGDDFKLVSTLPNVVYAGFDPTAESLHIGHLLVLTNLFRATLHGCHAIALIGGATARVGDPSGHIKDRVIIPGHEIDQYVSKINSQVVKLFNNFTENNIQPSKHLSIVNNSDWHFKMSSTQFLEVCRDFRLGDMLRLGMVKSRMRDGSGLSCTEFLYQIFQSYDWYRLSRDYNCHFQIGGNDQLGHFDAGYDYIKKKTGKLSASICLPLLTDAQGKKLSKTSKEDSNIWLDERKTSPFTFYQYFRQKPDSVIVPLLRYFSLRTIEEIEEIEREHQTNLGKWIAQEKLAEELTKFVHGSNGFKMAKQCSEILFHGSLSEWRKMPTSFIEEQFGSASVQQLFRSSFSTMGELADRVHNGEGSSINKMKAGALKLNGIRFTNPDEVIDFDKICLDGKNITLVCWGKRKYHLVRWID
;
A
#
# COMPACT_ATOMS: atom_id res chain seq x y z
N MET A 1 -4.26 -14.08 -25.67
CA MET A 1 -5.44 -13.54 -26.39
C MET A 1 -6.01 -12.41 -25.54
N SER A 2 -6.06 -11.20 -26.09
CA SER A 2 -6.34 -9.91 -25.43
C SER A 2 -7.62 -9.91 -24.56
N LEU A 3 -7.50 -9.45 -23.31
CA LEU A 3 -8.62 -9.13 -22.41
C LEU A 3 -8.88 -7.59 -22.35
N TYR A 4 -8.73 -6.91 -23.49
CA TYR A 4 -9.31 -5.59 -23.70
C TYR A 4 -10.27 -5.69 -24.88
N GLY A 5 -11.57 -5.67 -24.57
CA GLY A 5 -12.63 -5.60 -25.56
C GLY A 5 -12.44 -4.39 -26.48
N LYS A 6 -12.76 -4.60 -27.76
CA LYS A 6 -12.68 -3.61 -28.84
C LYS A 6 -13.35 -2.27 -28.48
N ASN A 7 -12.62 -1.22 -28.86
CA ASN A 7 -13.01 0.15 -29.18
C ASN A 7 -13.32 1.13 -28.04
N ASP A 8 -12.33 1.99 -27.75
CA ASP A 8 -12.54 3.44 -27.53
C ASP A 8 -11.25 4.28 -27.47
N CYS A 9 -10.07 3.71 -27.79
CA CYS A 9 -8.81 4.44 -27.89
C CYS A 9 -8.26 4.32 -29.32
N LEU A 10 -8.15 5.45 -30.04
CA LEU A 10 -7.57 5.50 -31.39
C LEU A 10 -6.03 5.43 -31.42
N ILE A 11 -5.37 5.25 -30.26
CA ILE A 11 -3.92 5.11 -30.21
C ILE A 11 -3.53 3.67 -30.58
N PRO A 12 -2.72 3.47 -31.63
CA PRO A 12 -2.32 2.14 -32.08
C PRO A 12 -1.49 1.38 -31.03
N PRO A 13 -1.53 0.04 -31.04
CA PRO A 13 -0.65 -0.78 -30.21
C PRO A 13 0.81 -0.62 -30.64
N LYS A 14 1.76 -0.91 -29.74
CA LYS A 14 3.20 -0.62 -29.93
C LYS A 14 3.77 -1.08 -31.28
N TYR A 15 3.33 -2.23 -31.78
CA TYR A 15 3.85 -2.83 -33.01
C TYR A 15 3.38 -2.12 -34.30
N ASP A 16 2.31 -1.32 -34.22
CA ASP A 16 1.78 -0.51 -35.32
C ASP A 16 2.29 0.95 -35.27
N CYS A 17 3.13 1.27 -34.29
CA CYS A 17 3.73 2.59 -34.12
C CYS A 17 5.06 2.70 -34.87
N ASP A 18 5.32 3.89 -35.41
CA ASP A 18 6.64 4.21 -35.97
C ASP A 18 7.59 4.43 -34.79
N TYR A 19 8.71 3.73 -34.75
CA TYR A 19 9.65 3.80 -33.63
C TYR A 19 11.11 3.74 -34.13
N THR A 20 11.90 4.73 -33.73
CA THR A 20 13.37 4.73 -33.90
C THR A 20 14.02 4.97 -32.53
N PRO A 21 14.94 4.11 -32.06
CA PRO A 21 15.65 4.32 -30.79
C PRO A 21 16.38 5.67 -30.76
N MET A 22 16.42 6.32 -29.59
CA MET A 22 17.04 7.64 -29.35
C MET A 22 16.31 8.86 -29.95
N TYR A 23 15.19 8.68 -30.65
CA TYR A 23 14.36 9.77 -31.21
C TYR A 23 13.00 9.85 -30.49
N CYS A 24 13.03 9.93 -29.15
CA CYS A 24 11.83 9.87 -28.32
C CYS A 24 10.81 10.98 -28.63
N GLU A 25 11.29 12.19 -28.91
CA GLU A 25 10.52 13.34 -29.37
C GLU A 25 9.80 13.05 -30.69
N GLU A 26 10.49 12.52 -31.70
CA GLU A 26 9.85 12.22 -32.98
C GLU A 26 8.88 11.04 -32.88
N ASN A 27 9.22 10.02 -32.08
CA ASN A 27 8.35 8.86 -31.85
C ASN A 27 7.00 9.29 -31.24
N ILE A 28 7.03 10.18 -30.23
CA ILE A 28 5.82 10.70 -29.60
C ILE A 28 5.08 11.67 -30.54
N TRP A 29 5.79 12.51 -31.29
CA TRP A 29 5.15 13.40 -32.27
C TRP A 29 4.42 12.61 -33.36
N LYS A 30 5.05 11.55 -33.88
CA LYS A 30 4.45 10.64 -34.86
C LYS A 30 3.24 9.92 -34.29
N LEU A 31 3.28 9.53 -33.01
CA LEU A 31 2.12 8.97 -32.33
C LEU A 31 0.96 9.99 -32.26
N CYS A 32 1.23 11.24 -31.85
CA CYS A 32 0.25 12.32 -31.90
C CYS A 32 -0.30 12.55 -33.31
N LYS A 33 0.55 12.49 -34.34
CA LYS A 33 0.15 12.68 -35.73
C LYS A 33 -0.74 11.55 -36.24
N LYS A 34 -0.51 10.30 -35.82
CA LYS A 34 -1.41 9.17 -36.13
C LYS A 34 -2.79 9.38 -35.48
N VAL A 35 -2.81 9.91 -34.26
CA VAL A 35 -4.04 10.18 -33.49
C VAL A 35 -4.77 11.43 -33.97
N SER A 36 -4.10 12.35 -34.68
CA SER A 36 -4.68 13.62 -35.14
C SER A 36 -5.82 13.48 -36.16
N THR A 37 -6.12 12.26 -36.60
CA THR A 37 -7.32 11.93 -37.37
C THR A 37 -8.61 12.16 -36.56
N SER A 38 -8.53 12.15 -35.23
CA SER A 38 -9.59 12.58 -34.31
C SER A 38 -9.10 13.70 -33.41
N LEU A 39 -9.68 14.90 -33.57
CA LEU A 39 -9.36 16.05 -32.71
C LEU A 39 -9.76 15.79 -31.24
N GLU A 40 -10.81 15.02 -31.01
CA GLU A 40 -11.24 14.63 -29.66
C GLU A 40 -10.17 13.78 -28.98
N GLU A 41 -9.61 12.79 -29.69
CA GLU A 41 -8.55 11.94 -29.15
C GLU A 41 -7.25 12.70 -28.96
N LEU A 42 -6.90 13.56 -29.92
CA LEU A 42 -5.72 14.42 -29.80
C LEU A 42 -5.83 15.38 -28.62
N SER A 43 -7.04 15.84 -28.28
CA SER A 43 -7.27 16.67 -27.09
C SER A 43 -7.03 15.93 -25.76
N CYS A 44 -7.11 14.59 -25.78
CA CYS A 44 -6.80 13.73 -24.64
C CYS A 44 -5.29 13.45 -24.49
N CYS A 45 -4.50 13.81 -25.49
CA CYS A 45 -3.05 13.60 -25.54
C CYS A 45 -2.28 14.79 -24.97
N SER A 46 -1.24 14.52 -24.19
CA SER A 46 -0.25 15.52 -23.76
C SER A 46 1.16 14.94 -23.92
N ALA A 47 2.02 15.59 -24.71
CA ALA A 47 3.43 15.26 -24.75
C ALA A 47 4.09 15.78 -23.47
N VAL A 48 4.89 14.95 -22.82
CA VAL A 48 5.60 15.29 -21.59
C VAL A 48 7.09 15.13 -21.84
N PHE A 49 7.80 16.26 -21.83
CA PHE A 49 9.25 16.30 -21.88
C PHE A 49 9.80 16.24 -20.46
N ILE A 50 10.80 15.39 -20.26
CA ILE A 50 11.40 15.10 -18.97
C ILE A 50 12.88 15.43 -19.08
N SER A 51 13.36 16.39 -18.29
CA SER A 51 14.79 16.71 -18.22
C SER A 51 15.09 17.42 -16.89
N ASN A 52 16.36 17.67 -16.61
CA ASN A 52 16.80 18.49 -15.49
C ASN A 52 17.78 19.55 -15.98
N LYS A 53 18.18 20.47 -15.10
CA LYS A 53 19.12 21.56 -15.42
C LYS A 53 20.43 21.07 -16.06
N ASN A 54 20.86 19.87 -15.70
CA ASN A 54 22.14 19.29 -16.13
C ASN A 54 22.01 18.36 -17.35
N ARG A 55 20.79 18.12 -17.85
CA ARG A 55 20.49 17.13 -18.91
C ARG A 55 21.05 15.75 -18.58
N THR A 56 20.65 15.23 -17.43
CA THR A 56 21.14 13.94 -16.92
C THR A 56 20.08 13.29 -16.03
N VAL A 57 18.85 13.19 -16.53
CA VAL A 57 17.71 12.66 -15.76
C VAL A 57 17.73 11.12 -15.71
N PRO A 58 17.73 10.49 -14.52
CA PRO A 58 17.69 9.04 -14.40
C PRO A 58 16.25 8.52 -14.49
N LEU A 59 16.02 7.55 -15.38
CA LEU A 59 14.75 6.86 -15.53
C LEU A 59 14.93 5.35 -15.33
N TRP A 60 14.17 4.78 -14.41
CA TRP A 60 14.16 3.33 -14.14
C TRP A 60 13.24 2.59 -15.11
N LYS A 61 13.42 1.26 -15.18
CA LYS A 61 12.62 0.38 -16.05
C LYS A 61 12.66 0.80 -17.52
N GLN A 62 13.84 1.21 -17.99
CA GLN A 62 14.10 1.55 -19.39
C GLN A 62 14.82 0.37 -20.09
N ARG A 63 14.49 0.09 -21.34
CA ARG A 63 15.03 -1.05 -22.10
C ARG A 63 16.52 -0.96 -22.35
N ALA A 64 17.06 0.25 -22.43
CA ALA A 64 18.47 0.51 -22.67
C ALA A 64 19.35 0.45 -21.40
N ALA A 65 18.80 0.01 -20.26
CA ALA A 65 19.56 -0.09 -19.01
C ALA A 65 20.72 -1.10 -19.17
N ALA A 66 21.92 -0.68 -18.79
CA ALA A 66 23.12 -1.51 -18.87
C ALA A 66 23.05 -2.70 -17.89
N ILE A 67 23.72 -3.80 -18.21
CA ILE A 67 23.80 -4.97 -17.33
C ILE A 67 24.36 -4.54 -15.96
N GLY A 68 23.60 -4.77 -14.89
CA GLY A 68 23.95 -4.36 -13.53
C GLY A 68 23.49 -2.95 -13.13
N ARG A 69 22.76 -2.23 -13.99
CA ARG A 69 22.06 -0.97 -13.65
C ARG A 69 20.58 -1.10 -13.96
N ASP A 70 19.74 -0.59 -13.06
CA ASP A 70 18.28 -0.64 -13.21
C ASP A 70 17.67 0.64 -13.83
N TYR A 71 18.52 1.58 -14.25
CA TYR A 71 18.14 2.89 -14.78
C TYR A 71 19.03 3.33 -15.95
N VAL A 72 18.50 4.25 -16.76
CA VAL A 72 19.20 4.94 -17.86
C VAL A 72 19.26 6.43 -17.53
N ILE A 73 20.41 7.05 -17.76
CA ILE A 73 20.59 8.50 -17.63
C ILE A 73 20.35 9.11 -19.00
N TRP A 74 19.29 9.91 -19.11
CA TRP A 74 18.90 10.58 -20.33
C TRP A 74 19.31 12.06 -20.28
N ASP A 75 19.67 12.62 -21.43
CA ASP A 75 19.74 14.06 -21.59
C ASP A 75 18.34 14.69 -21.48
N TYR A 76 17.38 14.06 -22.13
CA TYR A 76 15.95 14.26 -21.94
C TYR A 76 15.20 13.01 -22.38
N HIS A 77 13.94 12.89 -21.96
CA HIS A 77 13.05 11.83 -22.43
C HIS A 77 11.67 12.40 -22.75
N VAL A 78 10.94 11.77 -23.68
CA VAL A 78 9.60 12.20 -24.08
C VAL A 78 8.63 11.04 -24.00
N ILE A 79 7.50 11.28 -23.32
CA ILE A 79 6.39 10.34 -23.22
C ILE A 79 5.09 10.99 -23.68
N LEU A 80 4.11 10.16 -24.05
CA LEU A 80 2.74 10.63 -24.26
C LEU A 80 1.88 10.26 -23.04
N LEU A 81 1.31 11.28 -22.41
CA LEU A 81 0.27 11.12 -21.40
C LEU A 81 -1.10 11.20 -22.08
N TYR A 82 -1.87 10.11 -22.01
CA TYR A 82 -3.22 10.04 -22.55
C TYR A 82 -4.24 10.00 -21.42
N SER A 83 -5.26 10.87 -21.48
CA SER A 83 -6.27 11.03 -20.43
C SER A 83 -7.68 10.96 -21.02
N LYS A 84 -8.31 9.77 -21.05
CA LYS A 84 -9.68 9.60 -21.59
C LYS A 84 -10.54 8.69 -20.72
N SER A 85 -11.77 9.17 -20.46
CA SER A 85 -13.00 8.53 -19.93
C SER A 85 -12.98 7.49 -18.80
N ASN A 86 -11.84 6.96 -18.35
CA ASN A 86 -11.69 6.08 -17.17
C ASN A 86 -10.22 5.74 -16.83
N SER A 87 -9.24 6.11 -17.66
CA SER A 87 -7.84 5.80 -17.42
C SER A 87 -6.93 6.97 -17.78
N VAL A 88 -5.81 7.06 -17.07
CA VAL A 88 -4.68 7.90 -17.47
C VAL A 88 -3.55 6.94 -17.81
N LEU A 89 -3.12 6.97 -19.07
CA LEU A 89 -2.16 6.04 -19.63
C LEU A 89 -0.90 6.78 -20.05
N VAL A 90 0.24 6.09 -19.96
CA VAL A 90 1.53 6.56 -20.45
C VAL A 90 1.98 5.67 -21.60
N TYR A 91 2.29 6.29 -22.73
CA TYR A 91 2.98 5.65 -23.84
C TYR A 91 4.43 6.12 -23.82
N ASP A 92 5.30 5.23 -23.35
CA ASP A 92 6.75 5.38 -23.39
C ASP A 92 7.31 4.27 -24.27
N PHE A 93 7.89 4.61 -25.41
CA PHE A 93 8.46 3.60 -26.30
C PHE A 93 9.61 2.85 -25.64
N ASP A 94 10.37 3.50 -24.77
CA ASP A 94 11.63 3.00 -24.21
C ASP A 94 11.49 2.31 -22.87
N THR A 95 10.28 2.28 -22.31
CA THR A 95 9.99 1.52 -21.09
C THR A 95 10.06 0.00 -21.30
N ALA A 96 10.49 -0.69 -20.25
CA ALA A 96 10.35 -2.13 -20.04
C ALA A 96 9.02 -2.50 -19.37
N LEU A 97 8.19 -1.52 -19.00
CA LEU A 97 6.83 -1.72 -18.50
C LEU A 97 5.86 -2.03 -19.65
N THR A 98 4.58 -2.26 -19.32
CA THR A 98 3.54 -2.48 -20.33
C THR A 98 3.37 -1.25 -21.22
N PHE A 99 2.98 -1.46 -22.48
CA PHE A 99 2.71 -0.38 -23.43
C PHE A 99 1.29 -0.49 -24.00
N PRO A 100 0.38 0.46 -23.72
CA PRO A 100 0.54 1.56 -22.76
C PRO A 100 0.69 1.07 -21.30
N CYS A 101 1.23 1.93 -20.44
CA CYS A 101 1.32 1.70 -19.00
C CYS A 101 0.24 2.52 -18.28
N ASP A 102 -0.32 1.99 -17.19
CA ASP A 102 -1.09 2.82 -16.26
C ASP A 102 -0.20 3.93 -15.68
N ALA A 103 -0.69 5.16 -15.65
CA ALA A 103 0.14 6.32 -15.28
C ALA A 103 0.66 6.25 -13.84
N GLN A 104 -0.10 5.67 -12.90
CA GLN A 104 0.34 5.54 -11.52
C GLN A 104 1.44 4.46 -11.38
N THR A 105 1.29 3.37 -12.14
CA THR A 105 2.30 2.31 -12.24
C THR A 105 3.59 2.85 -12.88
N TYR A 106 3.47 3.52 -14.03
CA TYR A 106 4.60 4.16 -14.70
C TYR A 106 5.31 5.14 -13.77
N TRP A 107 4.55 5.97 -13.06
CA TRP A 107 5.10 6.95 -12.14
C TRP A 107 5.95 6.31 -11.04
N THR A 108 5.40 5.31 -10.37
CA THR A 108 6.05 4.63 -9.23
C THR A 108 7.30 3.85 -9.64
N GLU A 109 7.26 3.23 -10.82
CA GLU A 109 8.32 2.33 -11.27
C GLU A 109 9.45 3.05 -12.00
N THR A 110 9.14 4.12 -12.75
CA THR A 110 10.12 4.88 -13.56
C THR A 110 10.82 5.97 -12.76
N PHE A 111 10.12 6.64 -11.84
CA PHE A 111 10.63 7.79 -11.07
C PHE A 111 10.97 7.40 -9.63
N ARG A 112 11.98 6.55 -9.45
CA ARG A 112 12.39 6.06 -8.11
C ARG A 112 13.23 7.09 -7.35
N PRO A 113 13.35 6.97 -6.01
CA PRO A 113 14.23 7.82 -5.22
C PRO A 113 15.70 7.72 -5.65
N GLU A 114 16.39 8.86 -5.73
CA GLU A 114 17.74 8.99 -6.28
C GLU A 114 18.85 8.90 -5.21
N LEU A 115 18.56 8.20 -4.11
CA LEU A 115 19.30 8.28 -2.83
C LEU A 115 20.79 7.87 -2.88
N ASN A 116 21.31 7.42 -4.02
CA ASN A 116 22.71 7.03 -4.23
C ASN A 116 23.24 7.45 -5.62
N LEU A 117 22.63 8.46 -6.24
CA LEU A 117 23.08 9.00 -7.52
C LEU A 117 23.93 10.26 -7.30
N ASP A 118 24.75 10.60 -8.28
CA ASP A 118 25.47 11.87 -8.29
C ASP A 118 24.45 13.02 -8.27
N GLU A 119 24.72 14.08 -7.50
CA GLU A 119 23.81 15.22 -7.38
C GLU A 119 23.50 15.87 -8.73
N ASN A 120 24.39 15.74 -9.70
CA ASN A 120 24.15 16.21 -11.06
C ASN A 120 22.98 15.49 -11.73
N TYR A 121 22.65 14.27 -11.31
CA TYR A 121 21.53 13.49 -11.84
C TYR A 121 20.22 13.80 -11.11
N HIS A 122 20.26 14.53 -10.01
CA HIS A 122 19.09 14.71 -9.19
C HIS A 122 18.01 15.52 -9.91
N ARG A 123 16.75 15.09 -9.75
CA ARG A 123 15.55 15.87 -10.06
C ARG A 123 15.24 16.91 -8.97
N TYR A 124 16.14 17.08 -8.01
CA TYR A 124 16.00 17.99 -6.88
C TYR A 124 17.27 18.84 -6.74
N VAL A 125 17.10 20.15 -6.57
CA VAL A 125 18.22 21.08 -6.28
C VAL A 125 18.61 20.97 -4.80
N SER A 126 17.65 20.64 -3.93
CA SER A 126 17.83 20.22 -2.55
C SER A 126 16.58 19.46 -2.07
N PHE A 127 16.62 18.80 -0.91
CA PHE A 127 15.46 18.05 -0.37
C PHE A 127 14.18 18.92 -0.20
N PHE A 128 14.31 20.26 -0.20
CA PHE A 128 13.20 21.20 -0.10
C PHE A 128 12.91 22.01 -1.38
N ILE A 129 13.84 22.04 -2.34
CA ILE A 129 13.69 22.75 -3.61
C ILE A 129 13.66 21.71 -4.73
N LYS A 130 12.44 21.39 -5.16
CA LYS A 130 12.22 20.46 -6.26
C LYS A 130 12.50 21.16 -7.58
N ALA A 131 13.26 20.53 -8.46
CA ALA A 131 13.49 21.09 -9.78
C ALA A 131 12.23 20.87 -10.64
N GLU A 132 11.94 21.86 -11.46
CA GLU A 132 10.99 21.73 -12.56
C GLU A 132 11.59 20.76 -13.59
N CYS A 133 10.98 19.57 -13.72
CA CYS A 133 11.53 18.47 -14.53
C CYS A 133 10.56 17.98 -15.60
N PHE A 134 9.32 18.46 -15.61
CA PHE A 134 8.26 17.97 -16.48
C PHE A 134 7.64 19.14 -17.24
N ARG A 135 7.88 19.24 -18.54
CA ARG A 135 7.14 20.16 -19.41
C ARG A 135 6.02 19.41 -20.10
N VAL A 136 4.79 19.86 -19.89
CA VAL A 136 3.58 19.25 -20.44
C VAL A 136 3.01 20.16 -21.53
N ILE A 137 2.82 19.60 -22.72
CA ILE A 137 2.26 20.29 -23.90
C ILE A 137 1.08 19.47 -24.42
N SER A 138 -0.04 20.09 -24.78
CA SER A 138 -1.14 19.36 -25.42
C SER A 138 -0.71 18.75 -26.76
N GLY A 139 -1.32 17.62 -27.15
CA GLY A 139 -1.00 16.96 -28.42
C GLY A 139 -1.17 17.88 -29.63
N LEU A 140 -2.18 18.76 -29.59
CA LEU A 140 -2.43 19.76 -30.64
C LEU A 140 -1.29 20.78 -30.75
N HIS A 141 -0.94 21.44 -29.64
CA HIS A 141 0.17 22.39 -29.62
C HIS A 141 1.50 21.72 -29.96
N TYR A 142 1.69 20.46 -29.56
CA TYR A 142 2.90 19.74 -29.91
C TYR A 142 3.05 19.54 -31.42
N LEU A 143 1.96 19.19 -32.12
CA LEU A 143 1.97 19.06 -33.58
C LEU A 143 2.18 20.38 -34.32
N GLN A 144 1.75 21.51 -33.73
CA GLN A 144 1.82 22.83 -34.36
C GLN A 144 3.14 23.56 -34.14
N HIS A 145 3.78 23.34 -32.98
CA HIS A 145 4.89 24.18 -32.54
C HIS A 145 6.24 23.45 -32.45
N PHE A 146 6.27 22.11 -32.45
CA PHE A 146 7.54 21.39 -32.38
C PHE A 146 8.24 21.34 -33.75
N SER A 147 9.51 21.73 -33.79
CA SER A 147 10.34 21.67 -34.98
C SER A 147 11.79 21.33 -34.62
N SER A 148 12.35 20.30 -35.26
CA SER A 148 13.75 19.91 -35.11
C SER A 148 14.35 19.44 -36.44
N ASP A 149 15.57 19.92 -36.70
CA ASP A 149 16.41 19.54 -37.84
C ASP A 149 17.31 18.33 -37.54
N ARG A 150 17.14 17.69 -36.37
CA ARG A 150 17.98 16.58 -35.85
C ARG A 150 19.45 16.94 -35.62
N SER A 151 19.83 18.22 -35.64
CA SER A 151 21.21 18.65 -35.36
C SER A 151 21.74 18.16 -34.02
N HIS A 152 20.87 17.99 -33.02
CA HIS A 152 21.21 17.43 -31.70
C HIS A 152 21.72 15.97 -31.74
N MET A 153 21.39 15.24 -32.81
CA MET A 153 21.81 13.85 -33.06
C MET A 153 23.06 13.75 -33.94
N LEU A 154 23.65 14.87 -34.33
CA LEU A 154 24.92 14.90 -35.05
C LEU A 154 26.11 15.01 -34.08
N GLU A 155 27.18 14.31 -34.40
CA GLU A 155 28.51 14.49 -33.81
C GLU A 155 29.24 15.66 -34.48
N THR A 156 30.36 16.10 -33.90
CA THR A 156 31.19 17.18 -34.44
C THR A 156 31.78 16.89 -35.83
N ASN A 157 31.87 15.62 -36.20
CA ASN A 157 32.31 15.14 -37.51
C ASN A 157 31.17 15.07 -38.55
N GLY A 158 29.92 15.40 -38.18
CA GLY A 158 28.74 15.32 -39.05
C GLY A 158 28.08 13.94 -39.12
N ASN A 159 28.60 12.93 -38.42
CA ASN A 159 27.98 11.61 -38.33
C ASN A 159 26.82 11.61 -37.33
N HIS A 160 25.85 10.72 -37.53
CA HIS A 160 24.75 10.55 -36.59
C HIS A 160 25.16 9.70 -35.37
N LYS A 161 24.80 10.14 -34.17
CA LYS A 161 24.96 9.39 -32.90
C LYS A 161 24.19 8.07 -32.87
N ALA A 162 23.09 8.00 -33.61
CA ALA A 162 22.27 6.82 -33.81
C ALA A 162 21.64 6.86 -35.21
N PRO A 163 21.30 5.70 -35.83
CA PRO A 163 20.67 5.69 -37.15
C PRO A 163 19.39 6.56 -37.17
N PRO A 164 19.27 7.52 -38.11
CA PRO A 164 18.12 8.41 -38.15
C PRO A 164 16.85 7.64 -38.55
N PRO A 165 15.66 8.15 -38.17
CA PRO A 165 14.40 7.59 -38.62
C PRO A 165 14.28 7.60 -40.14
N SER A 166 13.52 6.63 -40.67
CA SER A 166 13.26 6.51 -42.12
C SER A 166 12.39 7.63 -42.69
N TRP A 167 11.75 8.43 -41.84
CA TRP A 167 10.96 9.60 -42.23
C TRP A 167 11.77 10.89 -42.18
N ALA A 168 11.32 11.90 -42.93
CA ALA A 168 11.92 13.24 -42.94
C ALA A 168 11.88 13.90 -41.55
N PRO A 169 12.86 14.76 -41.21
CA PRO A 169 12.83 15.53 -39.96
C PRO A 169 11.52 16.30 -39.79
N ILE A 170 11.04 16.39 -38.55
CA ILE A 170 9.88 17.22 -38.21
C ILE A 170 10.37 18.66 -38.15
N TYR A 171 10.56 19.29 -39.31
CA TYR A 171 11.17 20.61 -39.43
C TYR A 171 10.25 21.59 -40.15
N ASP A 172 10.04 22.75 -39.53
CA ASP A 172 9.33 23.88 -40.09
C ASP A 172 10.34 25.05 -40.28
N PRO A 173 10.58 25.51 -41.52
CA PRO A 173 11.52 26.60 -41.80
C PRO A 173 11.18 27.93 -41.11
N ASP A 174 9.90 28.21 -40.87
CA ASP A 174 9.45 29.46 -40.25
C ASP A 174 9.67 29.44 -38.73
N ILE A 175 9.68 28.24 -38.13
CA ILE A 175 9.92 28.03 -36.70
C ILE A 175 11.41 27.80 -36.40
N GLY A 176 12.14 27.14 -37.30
CA GLY A 176 13.51 26.68 -37.09
C GLY A 176 13.61 25.53 -36.07
N ASN A 177 14.83 25.12 -35.73
CA ASN A 177 15.05 24.08 -34.71
C ASN A 177 14.81 24.64 -33.30
N ASN A 178 13.84 24.10 -32.58
CA ASN A 178 13.41 24.60 -31.28
C ASN A 178 13.38 23.57 -30.16
N LEU A 179 13.93 22.36 -30.38
CA LEU A 179 14.00 21.29 -29.37
C LEU A 179 14.55 21.80 -28.02
N HIS A 180 15.53 22.71 -28.05
CA HIS A 180 16.11 23.29 -26.83
C HIS A 180 15.06 23.94 -25.93
N ASN A 181 14.07 24.63 -26.49
CA ASN A 181 13.02 25.32 -25.74
C ASN A 181 12.10 24.32 -25.02
N PHE A 182 11.93 23.12 -25.59
CA PHE A 182 11.13 22.06 -24.98
C PHE A 182 11.87 21.39 -23.81
N ILE A 183 13.18 21.17 -23.94
CA ILE A 183 13.97 20.41 -22.95
C ILE A 183 14.60 21.28 -21.84
N SER A 184 14.63 22.61 -21.97
CA SER A 184 15.28 23.50 -21.00
C SER A 184 14.61 23.55 -19.63
N MET A 185 13.34 23.16 -19.55
CA MET A 185 12.46 23.34 -18.38
C MET A 185 12.33 24.79 -17.88
N ASP A 186 12.69 25.80 -18.69
CA ASP A 186 12.46 27.22 -18.38
C ASP A 186 10.97 27.56 -18.54
N SER A 187 10.29 27.91 -17.45
CA SER A 187 8.86 28.23 -17.44
C SER A 187 8.51 29.53 -18.17
N HIS A 188 9.47 30.39 -18.50
CA HIS A 188 9.25 31.57 -19.34
C HIS A 188 9.19 31.23 -20.83
N LEU A 189 9.85 30.14 -21.26
CA LEU A 189 9.79 29.66 -22.63
C LEU A 189 8.53 28.83 -22.85
N LEU A 190 7.89 29.01 -24.01
CA LEU A 190 6.68 28.29 -24.42
C LEU A 190 5.51 28.44 -23.43
N LYS A 191 5.47 29.53 -22.65
CA LYS A 191 4.45 29.78 -21.60
C LYS A 191 3.01 29.76 -22.12
N ASP A 192 2.82 30.10 -23.40
CA ASP A 192 1.49 30.19 -24.01
C ASP A 192 0.95 28.82 -24.45
N ILE A 193 1.81 27.79 -24.51
CA ILE A 193 1.48 26.48 -25.06
C ILE A 193 1.86 25.30 -24.15
N SER A 194 2.58 25.55 -23.06
CA SER A 194 3.11 24.54 -22.16
C SER A 194 3.14 25.01 -20.71
N GLU A 195 3.07 24.04 -19.79
CA GLU A 195 3.30 24.26 -18.36
C GLU A 195 4.46 23.38 -17.89
N VAL A 196 5.28 23.89 -16.97
CA VAL A 196 6.38 23.15 -16.35
C VAL A 196 6.03 22.83 -14.91
N TYR A 197 6.36 21.61 -14.49
CA TYR A 197 6.01 21.08 -13.18
C TYR A 197 7.23 20.47 -12.50
N ASP A 198 7.29 20.65 -11.19
CA ASP A 198 8.06 19.77 -10.32
C ASP A 198 7.37 18.40 -10.16
N GLU A 199 8.11 17.43 -9.61
CA GLU A 199 7.63 16.06 -9.44
C GLU A 199 6.32 15.95 -8.63
N ASN A 200 6.16 16.71 -7.53
CA ASN A 200 4.93 16.66 -6.74
C ASN A 200 3.76 17.27 -7.51
N SER A 201 3.99 18.42 -8.13
CA SER A 201 2.96 19.16 -8.87
C SER A 201 2.49 18.36 -10.09
N PHE A 202 3.39 17.68 -10.77
CA PHE A 202 3.03 16.78 -11.87
C PHE A 202 2.30 15.52 -11.36
N SER A 203 2.74 14.92 -10.25
CA SER A 203 1.99 13.82 -9.61
C SER A 203 0.57 14.24 -9.21
N LYS A 204 0.41 15.47 -8.69
CA LYS A 204 -0.92 16.05 -8.41
C LYS A 204 -1.74 16.21 -9.69
N LEU A 205 -1.15 16.69 -10.78
CA LEU A 205 -1.82 16.81 -12.08
C LEU A 205 -2.37 15.45 -12.55
N ILE A 206 -1.57 14.38 -12.47
CA ILE A 206 -2.02 13.01 -12.81
C ILE A 206 -3.22 12.60 -11.93
N ASN A 207 -3.10 12.83 -10.62
CA ASN A 207 -4.16 12.51 -9.66
C ASN A 207 -5.44 13.36 -9.85
N GLU A 208 -5.30 14.64 -10.21
CA GLU A 208 -6.42 15.54 -10.49
C GLU A 208 -7.14 15.17 -11.78
N ARG A 209 -6.40 14.78 -12.83
CA ARG A 209 -6.99 14.23 -14.05
C ARG A 209 -7.79 12.96 -13.74
N LEU A 210 -7.26 12.06 -12.90
CA LEU A 210 -7.98 10.89 -12.40
C LEU A 210 -9.25 11.27 -11.59
N ARG A 211 -9.20 12.33 -10.75
CA ARG A 211 -10.34 12.81 -9.96
C ARG A 211 -11.42 13.49 -10.80
N ARG A 212 -11.07 14.34 -11.76
CA ARG A 212 -12.02 14.98 -12.70
C ARG A 212 -12.80 13.92 -13.47
N ILE A 213 -12.15 12.83 -13.88
CA ILE A 213 -12.79 11.69 -14.52
C ILE A 213 -13.82 11.03 -13.58
N LYS A 214 -13.47 10.78 -12.31
CA LYS A 214 -14.42 10.25 -11.31
C LYS A 214 -15.63 11.16 -11.09
N LEU A 215 -15.45 12.48 -11.08
CA LEU A 215 -16.53 13.47 -10.93
C LEU A 215 -17.45 13.55 -12.16
N ILE A 216 -16.91 13.45 -13.37
CA ILE A 216 -17.69 13.39 -14.62
C ILE A 216 -18.49 12.09 -14.70
N MET A 217 -17.86 10.95 -14.35
CA MET A 217 -18.54 9.66 -14.20
C MET A 217 -19.69 9.72 -13.19
N LEU A 218 -19.47 10.32 -12.02
CA LEU A 218 -20.52 10.53 -11.01
C LEU A 218 -21.65 11.42 -11.52
N ARG A 219 -21.37 12.44 -12.34
CA ARG A 219 -22.39 13.27 -13.01
C ARG A 219 -23.16 12.50 -14.08
N LEU A 220 -22.50 11.68 -14.89
CA LEU A 220 -23.14 10.84 -15.92
C LEU A 220 -23.99 9.72 -15.30
N VAL A 221 -23.52 9.11 -14.21
CA VAL A 221 -24.31 8.17 -13.40
C VAL A 221 -25.50 8.86 -12.75
N ARG A 222 -25.36 10.12 -12.31
CA ARG A 222 -26.45 10.93 -11.75
C ARG A 222 -27.48 11.33 -12.81
N LEU A 223 -27.05 11.68 -14.03
CA LEU A 223 -27.93 11.93 -15.18
C LEU A 223 -28.67 10.66 -15.64
N ASN A 224 -28.00 9.50 -15.64
CA ASN A 224 -28.63 8.22 -15.90
C ASN A 224 -29.59 7.78 -14.76
N LEU A 225 -29.29 8.14 -13.50
CA LEU A 225 -30.22 7.95 -12.38
C LEU A 225 -31.43 8.91 -12.47
N GLU A 226 -31.25 10.14 -12.94
CA GLU A 226 -32.34 11.12 -13.14
C GLU A 226 -33.26 10.71 -14.32
N MET A 227 -32.71 10.11 -15.38
CA MET A 227 -33.51 9.47 -16.43
C MET A 227 -34.20 8.18 -15.94
N ALA A 228 -33.52 7.35 -15.14
CA ALA A 228 -34.10 6.11 -14.60
C ALA A 228 -35.17 6.39 -13.53
N THR A 229 -35.05 7.48 -12.77
CA THR A 229 -36.07 7.92 -11.80
C THR A 229 -37.29 8.52 -12.46
N SER A 230 -37.18 9.14 -13.64
CA SER A 230 -38.34 9.55 -14.44
C SER A 230 -39.14 8.36 -14.99
N PHE A 231 -38.51 7.18 -15.15
CA PHE A 231 -39.18 5.94 -15.55
C PHE A 231 -39.75 5.12 -14.37
N CYS A 232 -39.28 5.37 -13.14
CA CYS A 232 -39.70 4.63 -11.93
C CYS A 232 -40.76 5.35 -11.08
N TYR A 233 -41.22 6.54 -11.47
CA TYR A 233 -42.26 7.28 -10.74
C TYR A 233 -43.69 6.72 -10.89
N LEU A 234 -43.88 5.57 -11.54
CA LEU A 234 -45.19 4.95 -11.76
C LEU A 234 -45.51 3.72 -10.89
N PHE A 235 -44.64 3.28 -9.98
CA PHE A 235 -44.99 2.15 -9.11
C PHE A 235 -44.57 2.30 -7.64
N SER A 236 -45.60 2.26 -6.79
CA SER A 236 -45.61 1.80 -5.39
C SER A 236 -45.03 2.68 -4.28
N ILE A 237 -45.96 3.46 -3.72
CA ILE A 237 -46.18 3.81 -2.31
C ILE A 237 -45.64 2.77 -1.30
N GLY A 238 -44.98 3.25 -0.22
CA GLY A 238 -44.92 2.52 1.06
C GLY A 238 -43.68 2.70 1.95
N ARG A 239 -43.72 3.67 2.88
CA ARG A 239 -43.08 3.74 4.25
C ARG A 239 -41.67 3.14 4.43
N PHE A 240 -40.64 3.88 4.84
CA PHE A 240 -40.45 4.44 6.19
C PHE A 240 -39.48 5.65 6.15
N LYS A 241 -39.89 6.76 6.76
CA LYS A 241 -39.08 7.98 6.95
C LYS A 241 -38.39 7.88 8.31
N LEU A 242 -37.06 7.85 8.36
CA LEU A 242 -36.31 8.33 9.53
C LEU A 242 -35.61 9.63 9.14
N ARG A 243 -36.19 10.75 9.59
CA ARG A 243 -35.57 12.08 9.56
C ARG A 243 -34.37 12.07 10.50
N ARG A 244 -33.15 12.20 9.98
CA ARG A 244 -32.07 12.85 10.75
C ARG A 244 -32.22 14.35 10.59
N THR A 245 -32.78 14.97 11.62
CA THR A 245 -32.65 16.40 11.88
C THR A 245 -31.17 16.76 11.91
N PHE A 246 -30.73 17.61 10.99
CA PHE A 246 -29.46 18.32 11.12
C PHE A 246 -29.59 19.26 12.31
N THR A 247 -29.21 18.78 13.49
CA THR A 247 -28.89 19.65 14.61
C THR A 247 -27.56 20.31 14.32
N THR A 248 -27.60 21.63 14.13
CA THR A 248 -26.48 22.54 14.33
C THR A 248 -25.99 22.39 15.77
N SER A 249 -25.12 21.40 16.02
CA SER A 249 -24.50 21.20 17.32
C SER A 249 -23.09 21.77 17.29
N SER A 250 -22.84 22.74 18.17
CA SER A 250 -21.62 22.97 18.97
C SER A 250 -20.35 22.23 18.56
N THR A 251 -19.21 22.92 18.63
CA THR A 251 -17.83 22.41 18.57
C THR A 251 -17.59 21.23 19.53
N ALA A 252 -18.18 20.08 19.22
CA ALA A 252 -18.02 18.86 19.98
C ALA A 252 -16.56 18.47 19.91
N LYS A 253 -15.97 18.15 21.07
CA LYS A 253 -14.56 17.79 21.19
C LYS A 253 -14.35 16.39 20.65
N ASN A 254 -14.16 16.31 19.34
CA ASN A 254 -13.98 15.11 18.52
C ASN A 254 -13.05 14.05 19.17
N ILE A 255 -11.94 14.46 19.79
CA ILE A 255 -10.99 13.54 20.43
C ILE A 255 -11.51 12.88 21.71
N LYS A 256 -12.38 13.57 22.48
CA LYS A 256 -13.04 12.97 23.64
C LYS A 256 -13.96 11.84 23.19
N HIS A 257 -14.77 12.10 22.17
CA HIS A 257 -15.68 11.09 21.61
C HIS A 257 -14.93 9.88 21.08
N PHE A 258 -13.78 10.09 20.44
CA PHE A 258 -12.88 9.01 20.02
C PHE A 258 -12.40 8.18 21.22
N CYS A 259 -11.94 8.80 22.31
CA CYS A 259 -11.48 8.06 23.50
C CYS A 259 -12.61 7.29 24.20
N VAL A 260 -13.81 7.86 24.26
CA VAL A 260 -15.01 7.17 24.78
C VAL A 260 -15.35 5.96 23.91
N ASP A 261 -15.27 6.08 22.58
CA ASP A 261 -15.48 4.96 21.68
C ASP A 261 -14.42 3.85 21.90
N LEU A 262 -13.13 4.20 22.04
CA LEU A 262 -12.09 3.23 22.39
C LEU A 262 -12.37 2.51 23.72
N ALA A 263 -12.84 3.24 24.74
CA ALA A 263 -13.21 2.65 26.03
C ALA A 263 -14.35 1.63 25.87
N LYS A 264 -15.42 1.96 25.13
CA LYS A 264 -16.54 1.05 24.87
C LYS A 264 -16.15 -0.21 24.10
N ARG A 265 -15.06 -0.14 23.33
CA ARG A 265 -14.49 -1.27 22.58
C ARG A 265 -13.52 -2.13 23.38
N ASN A 266 -13.23 -1.76 24.63
CA ASN A 266 -12.16 -2.35 25.45
C ASN A 266 -10.78 -2.23 24.77
N LEU A 267 -10.52 -1.11 24.10
CA LEU A 267 -9.27 -0.83 23.38
C LEU A 267 -8.25 -0.04 24.21
N ILE A 268 -8.58 0.33 25.44
CA ILE A 268 -7.65 1.03 26.35
C ILE A 268 -7.03 -0.02 27.28
N SER A 269 -5.84 -0.49 26.95
CA SER A 269 -5.07 -1.41 27.81
C SER A 269 -4.36 -0.63 28.92
N THR A 270 -3.64 0.42 28.55
CA THR A 270 -3.00 1.37 29.45
C THR A 270 -3.05 2.77 28.85
N SER A 271 -2.77 3.80 29.64
CA SER A 271 -2.78 5.20 29.20
C SER A 271 -1.74 6.02 29.94
N HIS A 272 -1.31 7.12 29.30
CA HIS A 272 -0.61 8.20 29.98
C HIS A 272 -1.40 9.51 29.84
N PRO A 273 -1.63 10.27 30.93
CA PRO A 273 -1.49 9.85 32.33
C PRO A 273 -2.30 8.59 32.67
N SER A 274 -1.93 7.92 33.77
CA SER A 274 -2.61 6.71 34.20
C SER A 274 -4.09 6.97 34.52
N ASN A 275 -4.95 6.00 34.19
CA ASN A 275 -6.40 6.06 34.41
C ASN A 275 -7.09 7.25 33.70
N LEU A 276 -6.76 7.49 32.43
CA LEU A 276 -7.28 8.61 31.62
C LEU A 276 -8.82 8.60 31.47
N SER A 277 -9.46 7.44 31.64
CA SER A 277 -10.92 7.29 31.60
C SER A 277 -11.61 7.62 32.93
N GLY A 278 -10.87 7.65 34.04
CA GLY A 278 -11.41 7.78 35.39
C GLY A 278 -12.08 9.13 35.69
N ASP A 279 -11.73 10.18 34.93
CA ASP A 279 -12.29 11.53 35.05
C ASP A 279 -13.15 11.94 33.84
N ASP A 280 -13.71 10.96 33.12
CA ASP A 280 -14.44 11.18 31.86
C ASP A 280 -13.60 11.94 30.82
N PHE A 281 -12.32 11.58 30.73
CA PHE A 281 -11.36 12.13 29.76
C PHE A 281 -11.26 13.66 29.82
N LYS A 282 -11.26 14.23 31.03
CA LYS A 282 -11.25 15.69 31.23
C LYS A 282 -9.99 16.32 30.66
N LEU A 283 -8.84 15.70 30.85
CA LEU A 283 -7.57 16.14 30.26
C LEU A 283 -7.64 16.13 28.72
N VAL A 284 -8.09 15.02 28.14
CA VAL A 284 -8.18 14.85 26.66
C VAL A 284 -9.09 15.91 26.06
N SER A 285 -10.13 16.30 26.78
CA SER A 285 -11.04 17.38 26.38
C SER A 285 -10.35 18.74 26.24
N THR A 286 -9.15 18.95 26.78
CA THR A 286 -8.39 20.19 26.58
C THR A 286 -7.40 20.12 25.42
N LEU A 287 -7.19 18.93 24.84
CA LEU A 287 -6.20 18.71 23.80
C LEU A 287 -6.77 19.03 22.40
N PRO A 288 -5.89 19.37 21.43
CA PRO A 288 -6.27 19.47 20.03
C PRO A 288 -6.79 18.13 19.47
N ASN A 289 -7.65 18.20 18.46
CA ASN A 289 -8.21 17.01 17.80
C ASN A 289 -7.23 16.38 16.78
N VAL A 290 -6.00 16.12 17.20
CA VAL A 290 -4.93 15.56 16.36
C VAL A 290 -4.35 14.35 17.06
N VAL A 291 -4.36 13.20 16.37
CA VAL A 291 -3.95 11.90 16.89
C VAL A 291 -2.86 11.35 15.97
N TYR A 292 -1.75 10.87 16.54
CA TYR A 292 -0.73 10.17 15.75
C TYR A 292 -0.45 8.75 16.22
N ALA A 293 0.06 7.94 15.29
CA ALA A 293 0.69 6.66 15.57
C ALA A 293 1.96 6.49 14.73
N GLY A 294 2.98 5.86 15.30
CA GLY A 294 4.26 5.57 14.65
C GLY A 294 4.33 4.16 14.06
N PHE A 295 5.00 4.02 12.91
CA PHE A 295 5.21 2.76 12.22
C PHE A 295 6.65 2.64 11.73
N ASP A 296 7.44 1.78 12.37
CA ASP A 296 8.82 1.53 11.97
C ASP A 296 8.88 0.49 10.83
N PRO A 297 9.48 0.82 9.68
CA PRO A 297 9.66 -0.09 8.56
C PRO A 297 10.72 -1.18 8.86
N THR A 298 10.33 -2.22 9.58
CA THR A 298 11.20 -3.38 9.87
C THR A 298 11.11 -4.50 8.82
N ALA A 299 10.20 -4.35 7.85
CA ALA A 299 9.98 -5.29 6.75
C ALA A 299 9.30 -4.57 5.59
N GLU A 300 9.32 -5.19 4.41
CA GLU A 300 8.70 -4.65 3.17
C GLU A 300 7.19 -4.38 3.25
N SER A 301 6.49 -4.88 4.27
CA SER A 301 5.04 -4.81 4.38
C SER A 301 4.62 -4.79 5.84
N LEU A 302 3.51 -4.12 6.14
CA LEU A 302 2.85 -4.24 7.43
C LEU A 302 2.12 -5.60 7.55
N HIS A 303 1.70 -5.93 8.75
CA HIS A 303 1.00 -7.18 9.08
C HIS A 303 -0.14 -6.89 10.06
N ILE A 304 -0.96 -7.90 10.40
CA ILE A 304 -2.14 -7.75 11.28
C ILE A 304 -1.84 -7.02 12.61
N GLY A 305 -0.66 -7.20 13.20
CA GLY A 305 -0.27 -6.43 14.40
C GLY A 305 -0.34 -4.91 14.21
N HIS A 306 0.15 -4.40 13.08
CA HIS A 306 0.09 -2.97 12.72
C HIS A 306 -1.32 -2.55 12.30
N LEU A 307 -2.11 -3.48 11.76
CA LEU A 307 -3.49 -3.22 11.33
C LEU A 307 -4.35 -2.73 12.48
N LEU A 308 -4.13 -3.20 13.72
CA LEU A 308 -4.89 -2.75 14.90
C LEU A 308 -4.68 -1.25 15.14
N VAL A 309 -3.43 -0.81 15.09
CA VAL A 309 -3.06 0.60 15.29
C VAL A 309 -3.61 1.45 14.15
N LEU A 310 -3.41 1.03 12.89
CA LEU A 310 -3.91 1.75 11.72
C LEU A 310 -5.43 1.89 11.70
N THR A 311 -6.14 0.81 12.04
CA THR A 311 -7.61 0.84 12.09
C THR A 311 -8.10 1.86 13.10
N ASN A 312 -7.49 1.92 14.29
CA ASN A 312 -7.90 2.87 15.32
C ASN A 312 -7.40 4.29 15.05
N LEU A 313 -6.30 4.46 14.33
CA LEU A 313 -5.90 5.75 13.77
C LEU A 313 -6.93 6.26 12.75
N PHE A 314 -7.42 5.39 11.86
CA PHE A 314 -8.47 5.75 10.90
C PHE A 314 -9.82 5.97 11.58
N ARG A 315 -10.10 5.24 12.67
CA ARG A 315 -11.27 5.48 13.52
C ARG A 315 -11.27 6.89 14.11
N ALA A 316 -10.11 7.43 14.49
CA ALA A 316 -10.02 8.82 14.95
C ALA A 316 -10.56 9.81 13.89
N THR A 317 -10.35 9.53 12.60
CA THR A 317 -10.90 10.35 11.51
C THR A 317 -12.43 10.25 11.39
N LEU A 318 -13.05 9.11 11.76
CA LEU A 318 -14.51 8.98 11.82
C LEU A 318 -15.12 9.86 12.91
N HIS A 319 -14.37 10.12 13.97
CA HIS A 319 -14.74 11.06 15.02
C HIS A 319 -14.35 12.50 14.70
N GLY A 320 -13.81 12.78 13.50
CA GLY A 320 -13.42 14.14 13.08
C GLY A 320 -12.09 14.62 13.66
N CYS A 321 -11.21 13.71 14.08
CA CYS A 321 -9.83 14.05 14.41
C CYS A 321 -8.95 14.03 13.15
N HIS A 322 -7.90 14.84 13.15
CA HIS A 322 -6.80 14.75 12.19
C HIS A 322 -5.88 13.59 12.61
N ALA A 323 -5.80 12.56 11.78
CA ALA A 323 -4.90 11.43 11.97
C ALA A 323 -3.53 11.68 11.33
N ILE A 324 -2.46 11.32 12.02
CA ILE A 324 -1.08 11.35 11.50
C ILE A 324 -0.48 9.95 11.59
N ALA A 325 -0.15 9.36 10.43
CA ALA A 325 0.66 8.16 10.36
C ALA A 325 2.13 8.57 10.21
N LEU A 326 2.92 8.40 11.28
CA LEU A 326 4.35 8.69 11.27
C LEU A 326 5.12 7.45 10.82
N ILE A 327 5.77 7.51 9.67
CA ILE A 327 6.67 6.48 9.16
C ILE A 327 8.06 6.71 9.76
N GLY A 328 8.60 5.67 10.39
CA GLY A 328 9.85 5.71 11.13
C GLY A 328 11.11 5.50 10.29
N GLY A 329 11.33 6.30 9.25
CA GLY A 329 12.50 6.13 8.37
C GLY A 329 13.85 6.22 9.09
N ALA A 330 13.96 7.10 10.09
CA ALA A 330 15.15 7.20 10.94
C ALA A 330 15.12 6.20 12.10
N THR A 331 13.99 6.05 12.78
CA THR A 331 13.84 5.13 13.93
C THR A 331 14.03 3.67 13.55
N ALA A 332 13.65 3.25 12.34
CA ALA A 332 13.94 1.90 11.85
C ALA A 332 15.43 1.61 11.68
N ARG A 333 16.27 2.63 11.44
CA ARG A 333 17.73 2.48 11.39
C ARG A 333 18.35 2.34 12.78
N VAL A 334 17.66 2.83 13.81
CA VAL A 334 18.05 2.72 15.22
C VAL A 334 17.61 1.36 15.78
N GLY A 335 16.35 0.99 15.53
CA GLY A 335 15.74 -0.25 15.98
C GLY A 335 15.06 -0.12 17.34
N ASP A 336 13.74 -0.28 17.37
CA ASP A 336 12.95 -0.31 18.61
C ASP A 336 13.24 -1.59 19.41
N PRO A 337 13.74 -1.49 20.67
CA PRO A 337 13.99 -2.66 21.50
C PRO A 337 12.72 -3.24 22.16
N SER A 338 11.56 -2.60 22.03
CA SER A 338 10.34 -2.92 22.78
C SER A 338 9.78 -4.29 22.41
N GLY A 339 9.50 -5.13 23.40
CA GLY A 339 8.89 -6.45 23.18
C GLY A 339 9.81 -7.50 22.53
N HIS A 340 11.12 -7.24 22.45
CA HIS A 340 12.13 -8.15 21.91
C HIS A 340 13.16 -8.56 22.98
N ILE A 341 13.56 -9.84 22.96
CA ILE A 341 14.54 -10.43 23.90
C ILE A 341 15.97 -10.44 23.30
N LYS A 342 16.08 -10.34 21.97
CA LYS A 342 17.36 -10.32 21.23
C LYS A 342 17.51 -8.99 20.50
N ASP A 343 18.75 -8.62 20.21
CA ASP A 343 19.09 -7.48 19.36
C ASP A 343 18.40 -7.60 17.99
N ARG A 344 18.02 -6.45 17.43
CA ARG A 344 17.50 -6.37 16.06
C ARG A 344 18.58 -6.73 15.05
N VAL A 345 18.19 -7.43 13.99
CA VAL A 345 19.04 -7.56 12.80
C VAL A 345 19.19 -6.19 12.16
N ILE A 346 20.42 -5.77 11.92
CA ILE A 346 20.71 -4.50 11.25
C ILE A 346 20.32 -4.64 9.79
N ILE A 347 19.31 -3.88 9.38
CA ILE A 347 18.86 -3.82 7.98
C ILE A 347 19.64 -2.70 7.28
N PRO A 348 20.21 -2.93 6.09
CA PRO A 348 20.88 -1.88 5.33
C PRO A 348 19.97 -0.66 5.08
N GLY A 349 20.52 0.55 5.17
CA GLY A 349 19.74 1.79 5.02
C GLY A 349 18.94 1.86 3.72
N HIS A 350 19.50 1.39 2.60
CA HIS A 350 18.83 1.37 1.30
C HIS A 350 17.61 0.43 1.26
N GLU A 351 17.64 -0.68 2.01
CA GLU A 351 16.47 -1.56 2.16
C GLU A 351 15.39 -0.89 3.00
N ILE A 352 15.78 -0.22 4.09
CA ILE A 352 14.85 0.57 4.92
C ILE A 352 14.15 1.63 4.07
N ASP A 353 14.87 2.31 3.18
CA ASP A 353 14.27 3.33 2.28
C ASP A 353 13.24 2.71 1.31
N GLN A 354 13.50 1.49 0.82
CA GLN A 354 12.51 0.74 0.04
C GLN A 354 11.29 0.36 0.89
N TYR A 355 11.51 -0.08 2.13
CA TYR A 355 10.43 -0.46 3.04
C TYR A 355 9.57 0.76 3.41
N VAL A 356 10.18 1.93 3.65
CA VAL A 356 9.49 3.22 3.82
C VAL A 356 8.54 3.49 2.65
N SER A 357 9.04 3.38 1.41
CA SER A 357 8.23 3.65 0.21
C SER A 357 7.06 2.66 0.07
N LYS A 358 7.31 1.36 0.29
CA LYS A 358 6.29 0.30 0.26
C LYS A 358 5.23 0.51 1.34
N ILE A 359 5.63 0.80 2.57
CA ILE A 359 4.71 1.03 3.70
C ILE A 359 3.90 2.31 3.48
N ASN A 360 4.50 3.40 3.00
CA ASN A 360 3.77 4.62 2.65
C ASN A 360 2.67 4.32 1.62
N SER A 361 3.03 3.65 0.51
CA SER A 361 2.08 3.23 -0.52
C SER A 361 0.97 2.33 0.04
N GLN A 362 1.32 1.45 0.96
CA GLN A 362 0.36 0.57 1.64
C GLN A 362 -0.61 1.35 2.53
N VAL A 363 -0.14 2.32 3.33
CA VAL A 363 -1.01 3.18 4.16
C VAL A 363 -1.96 4.01 3.28
N VAL A 364 -1.47 4.55 2.15
CA VAL A 364 -2.31 5.24 1.16
C VAL A 364 -3.38 4.31 0.58
N LYS A 365 -3.02 3.09 0.16
CA LYS A 365 -3.97 2.08 -0.34
C LYS A 365 -5.05 1.79 0.70
N LEU A 366 -4.67 1.56 1.96
CA LEU A 366 -5.62 1.30 3.06
C LEU A 366 -6.57 2.48 3.27
N PHE A 367 -6.05 3.71 3.29
CA PHE A 367 -6.88 4.90 3.46
C PHE A 367 -7.84 5.14 2.30
N ASN A 368 -7.41 4.85 1.07
CA ASN A 368 -8.29 4.88 -0.10
C ASN A 368 -9.41 3.84 0.02
N ASN A 369 -9.12 2.59 0.38
CA ASN A 369 -10.15 1.57 0.61
C ASN A 369 -11.12 1.95 1.74
N PHE A 370 -10.63 2.62 2.78
CA PHE A 370 -11.44 3.13 3.89
C PHE A 370 -12.37 4.29 3.50
N THR A 371 -11.95 5.12 2.54
CA THR A 371 -12.73 6.27 2.05
C THR A 371 -13.70 5.88 0.93
N GLU A 372 -13.37 4.91 0.08
CA GLU A 372 -14.28 4.37 -0.93
C GLU A 372 -15.60 3.85 -0.33
N ASN A 373 -15.53 3.29 0.89
CA ASN A 373 -16.71 2.77 1.59
C ASN A 373 -17.49 3.84 2.38
N ASN A 374 -17.02 5.08 2.46
CA ASN A 374 -17.53 6.08 3.40
C ASN A 374 -17.47 7.49 2.79
N ILE A 375 -18.61 7.94 2.25
CA ILE A 375 -18.82 9.27 1.68
C ILE A 375 -18.83 10.32 2.80
N GLN A 376 -17.67 10.65 3.35
CA GLN A 376 -17.52 11.67 4.39
C GLN A 376 -16.34 12.60 4.02
N PRO A 377 -16.60 13.86 3.62
CA PRO A 377 -15.56 14.85 3.28
C PRO A 377 -14.68 15.29 4.46
N SER A 378 -14.96 14.83 5.68
CA SER A 378 -14.31 15.23 6.93
C SER A 378 -13.10 14.38 7.35
N LYS A 379 -12.78 13.31 6.61
CA LYS A 379 -11.68 12.39 6.95
C LYS A 379 -10.33 13.00 6.58
N HIS A 380 -9.50 13.32 7.57
CA HIS A 380 -8.18 13.94 7.37
C HIS A 380 -7.05 13.03 7.89
N LEU A 381 -6.19 12.57 6.98
CA LEU A 381 -4.97 11.81 7.27
C LEU A 381 -3.75 12.54 6.70
N SER A 382 -2.69 12.65 7.49
CA SER A 382 -1.35 13.00 7.01
C SER A 382 -0.41 11.82 7.20
N ILE A 383 0.47 11.59 6.22
CA ILE A 383 1.57 10.63 6.33
C ILE A 383 2.86 11.46 6.41
N VAL A 384 3.63 11.26 7.47
CA VAL A 384 4.83 12.04 7.79
C VAL A 384 6.00 11.08 7.97
N ASN A 385 7.24 11.48 7.67
CA ASN A 385 8.42 10.64 7.88
C ASN A 385 9.41 11.32 8.83
N ASN A 386 9.83 10.61 9.89
CA ASN A 386 10.77 11.19 10.86
C ASN A 386 12.21 11.36 10.33
N SER A 387 12.53 10.78 9.17
CA SER A 387 13.77 11.11 8.44
C SER A 387 13.85 12.60 8.09
N ASP A 388 12.71 13.28 7.94
CA ASP A 388 12.63 14.68 7.50
C ASP A 388 13.33 15.63 8.48
N TRP A 389 13.38 15.29 9.77
CA TRP A 389 14.08 16.05 10.80
C TRP A 389 15.33 15.34 11.33
N HIS A 390 15.32 14.01 11.50
CA HIS A 390 16.48 13.31 12.06
C HIS A 390 17.69 13.33 11.13
N PHE A 391 17.50 13.19 9.80
CA PHE A 391 18.65 13.19 8.87
C PHE A 391 19.27 14.57 8.68
N LYS A 392 18.55 15.64 9.06
CA LYS A 392 19.03 17.01 9.02
C LYS A 392 19.61 17.47 10.35
N MET A 393 19.49 16.64 11.39
CA MET A 393 19.98 16.95 12.72
C MET A 393 21.47 16.66 12.81
N SER A 394 22.27 17.66 13.16
CA SER A 394 23.69 17.42 13.45
C SER A 394 23.85 16.63 14.75
N SER A 395 24.99 15.96 14.93
CA SER A 395 25.33 15.29 16.18
C SER A 395 25.29 16.25 17.38
N THR A 396 25.68 17.51 17.19
CA THR A 396 25.62 18.55 18.23
C THR A 396 24.17 18.90 18.62
N GLN A 397 23.28 19.06 17.65
CA GLN A 397 21.84 19.28 17.91
C GLN A 397 21.19 18.07 18.59
N PHE A 398 21.59 16.85 18.20
CA PHE A 398 21.13 15.65 18.89
C PHE A 398 21.58 15.62 20.36
N LEU A 399 22.85 15.96 20.63
CA LEU A 399 23.35 16.04 22.00
C LEU A 399 22.63 17.13 22.82
N GLU A 400 22.20 18.23 22.21
CA GLU A 400 21.36 19.24 22.87
C GLU A 400 19.99 18.67 23.27
N VAL A 401 19.37 17.85 22.42
CA VAL A 401 18.14 17.12 22.75
C VAL A 401 18.40 16.15 23.91
N CYS A 402 19.51 15.40 23.87
CA CYS A 402 19.87 14.44 24.91
C CYS A 402 20.01 15.05 26.31
N ARG A 403 20.38 16.34 26.44
CA ARG A 403 20.48 17.04 27.75
C ARG A 403 19.16 17.04 28.53
N ASP A 404 18.04 16.84 27.84
CA ASP A 404 16.74 16.82 28.49
C ASP A 404 16.36 15.49 29.11
N PHE A 405 17.09 14.42 28.77
CA PHE A 405 16.84 13.06 29.22
C PHE A 405 17.85 12.67 30.29
N ARG A 406 17.37 12.33 31.49
CA ARG A 406 18.24 11.88 32.57
C ARG A 406 18.49 10.38 32.44
N LEU A 407 19.76 10.00 32.46
CA LEU A 407 20.19 8.61 32.31
C LEU A 407 19.49 7.66 33.31
N GLY A 408 19.32 8.09 34.56
CA GLY A 408 18.65 7.27 35.59
C GLY A 408 17.18 6.97 35.26
N ASP A 409 16.46 7.91 34.63
CA ASP A 409 15.07 7.70 34.20
C ASP A 409 15.02 6.73 33.00
N MET A 410 15.90 6.94 32.02
CA MET A 410 16.02 6.10 30.84
C MET A 410 16.33 4.63 31.20
N LEU A 411 17.15 4.39 32.22
CA LEU A 411 17.49 3.05 32.72
C LEU A 411 16.35 2.38 33.49
N ARG A 412 15.39 3.15 34.03
CA ARG A 412 14.23 2.62 34.75
C ARG A 412 13.12 2.12 33.84
N LEU A 413 13.16 2.51 32.57
CA LEU A 413 12.18 2.10 31.57
C LEU A 413 12.11 0.56 31.53
N GLY A 414 10.91 0.00 31.70
CA GLY A 414 10.73 -1.40 32.09
C GLY A 414 11.43 -2.42 31.17
N MET A 415 11.44 -2.16 29.87
CA MET A 415 12.13 -2.99 28.88
C MET A 415 13.67 -2.94 29.04
N VAL A 416 14.25 -1.77 29.29
CA VAL A 416 15.69 -1.59 29.46
C VAL A 416 16.10 -2.31 30.73
N LYS A 417 15.33 -2.12 31.80
CA LYS A 417 15.54 -2.82 33.07
C LYS A 417 15.50 -4.35 32.92
N SER A 418 14.55 -4.89 32.14
CA SER A 418 14.49 -6.35 31.89
C SER A 418 15.72 -6.83 31.13
N ARG A 419 16.06 -6.21 29.99
CA ARG A 419 17.20 -6.62 29.16
C ARG A 419 18.54 -6.52 29.88
N MET A 420 18.70 -5.53 30.76
CA MET A 420 19.89 -5.38 31.60
C MET A 420 19.96 -6.48 32.68
N ARG A 421 18.82 -6.84 33.29
CA ARG A 421 18.77 -7.91 34.31
C ARG A 421 19.00 -9.30 33.70
N ASP A 422 18.45 -9.53 32.51
CA ASP A 422 18.45 -10.85 31.86
C ASP A 422 19.79 -11.13 31.13
N GLY A 423 20.77 -10.22 31.22
CA GLY A 423 22.14 -10.41 30.71
C GLY A 423 22.29 -10.24 29.19
N SER A 424 21.20 -10.00 28.46
CA SER A 424 21.24 -9.79 27.00
C SER A 424 21.92 -8.48 26.60
N GLY A 425 22.02 -7.52 27.53
CA GLY A 425 22.50 -6.16 27.24
C GLY A 425 21.57 -5.39 26.30
N LEU A 426 21.99 -4.18 25.95
CA LEU A 426 21.34 -3.30 24.98
C LEU A 426 22.42 -2.51 24.25
N SER A 427 22.32 -2.37 22.93
CA SER A 427 23.23 -1.48 22.21
C SER A 427 22.98 -0.01 22.58
N CYS A 428 24.00 0.85 22.44
CA CYS A 428 23.84 2.29 22.68
C CYS A 428 22.77 2.88 21.74
N THR A 429 22.72 2.40 20.49
CA THR A 429 21.73 2.82 19.50
C THR A 429 20.30 2.51 19.95
N GLU A 430 20.02 1.27 20.34
CA GLU A 430 18.72 0.86 20.88
C GLU A 430 18.36 1.63 22.17
N PHE A 431 19.35 1.90 23.04
CA PHE A 431 19.12 2.70 24.25
C PHE A 431 18.66 4.13 23.94
N LEU A 432 19.21 4.73 22.89
CA LEU A 432 18.88 6.08 22.45
C LEU A 432 17.55 6.15 21.67
N TYR A 433 16.93 5.03 21.29
CA TYR A 433 15.66 4.98 20.57
C TYR A 433 14.56 5.82 21.24
N GLN A 434 14.45 5.74 22.57
CA GLN A 434 13.46 6.51 23.34
C GLN A 434 13.59 8.03 23.14
N ILE A 435 14.80 8.54 22.88
CA ILE A 435 15.04 9.95 22.60
C ILE A 435 14.52 10.32 21.21
N PHE A 436 14.78 9.47 20.20
CA PHE A 436 14.28 9.68 18.85
C PHE A 436 12.75 9.76 18.83
N GLN A 437 12.07 8.78 19.45
CA GLN A 437 10.61 8.73 19.48
C GLN A 437 10.00 9.88 20.31
N SER A 438 10.64 10.27 21.43
CA SER A 438 10.20 11.43 22.23
C SER A 438 10.35 12.73 21.44
N TYR A 439 11.44 12.88 20.69
CA TYR A 439 11.65 14.03 19.82
C TYR A 439 10.66 14.07 18.65
N ASP A 440 10.28 12.91 18.09
CA ASP A 440 9.23 12.83 17.06
C ASP A 440 7.90 13.39 17.57
N TRP A 441 7.48 13.01 18.78
CA TRP A 441 6.25 13.56 19.36
C TRP A 441 6.36 15.06 19.57
N TYR A 442 7.49 15.56 20.07
CA TYR A 442 7.72 17.00 20.20
C TYR A 442 7.64 17.73 18.85
N ARG A 443 8.24 17.18 17.78
CA ARG A 443 8.14 17.73 16.42
C ARG A 443 6.70 17.79 15.94
N LEU A 444 5.93 16.72 16.11
CA LEU A 444 4.52 16.69 15.75
C LEU A 444 3.67 17.65 16.62
N SER A 445 4.01 17.82 17.89
CA SER A 445 3.34 18.79 18.77
C SER A 445 3.57 20.24 18.31
N ARG A 446 4.74 20.54 17.76
CA ARG A 446 5.09 21.87 17.27
C ARG A 446 4.53 22.15 15.88
N ASP A 447 4.69 21.20 14.97
CA ASP A 447 4.38 21.39 13.55
C ASP A 447 2.89 21.13 13.22
N TYR A 448 2.22 20.27 14.00
CA TYR A 448 0.83 19.86 13.79
C TYR A 448 -0.07 20.05 15.01
N ASN A 449 0.44 20.62 16.12
CA ASN A 449 -0.30 20.72 17.38
C ASN A 449 -0.78 19.34 17.90
N CYS A 450 -0.03 18.29 17.60
CA CYS A 450 -0.36 16.92 17.99
C CYS A 450 0.08 16.61 19.42
N HIS A 451 -0.87 16.53 20.34
CA HIS A 451 -0.66 16.22 21.76
C HIS A 451 -1.27 14.89 22.18
N PHE A 452 -1.66 14.04 21.22
CA PHE A 452 -2.24 12.73 21.51
C PHE A 452 -1.61 11.61 20.67
N GLN A 453 -1.16 10.55 21.34
CA GLN A 453 -0.53 9.38 20.71
C GLN A 453 -1.32 8.10 20.96
N ILE A 454 -1.39 7.22 19.96
CA ILE A 454 -1.81 5.82 20.14
C ILE A 454 -0.74 4.85 19.62
N GLY A 455 -0.71 3.66 20.18
CA GLY A 455 0.13 2.55 19.69
C GLY A 455 -0.06 1.28 20.52
N GLY A 456 0.83 0.31 20.38
CA GLY A 456 0.76 -0.95 21.12
C GLY A 456 1.07 -0.80 22.61
N ASN A 457 0.62 -1.75 23.43
CA ASN A 457 0.88 -1.77 24.88
C ASN A 457 2.36 -1.94 25.25
N ASP A 458 3.19 -2.39 24.31
CA ASP A 458 4.64 -2.45 24.42
C ASP A 458 5.34 -1.08 24.34
N GLN A 459 4.63 -0.02 23.94
CA GLN A 459 5.19 1.32 23.73
C GLN A 459 5.02 2.27 24.93
N LEU A 460 4.35 1.85 26.01
CA LEU A 460 3.97 2.76 27.11
C LEU A 460 5.15 3.56 27.68
N GLY A 461 6.29 2.89 27.91
CA GLY A 461 7.47 3.58 28.46
C GLY A 461 8.02 4.67 27.55
N HIS A 462 7.90 4.51 26.22
CA HIS A 462 8.28 5.55 25.29
C HIS A 462 7.26 6.70 25.23
N PHE A 463 5.97 6.41 25.44
CA PHE A 463 4.95 7.45 25.54
C PHE A 463 5.15 8.31 26.78
N ASP A 464 5.52 7.71 27.91
CA ASP A 464 5.85 8.43 29.14
C ASP A 464 7.02 9.40 28.90
N ALA A 465 8.10 8.93 28.26
CA ALA A 465 9.26 9.75 27.92
C ALA A 465 8.90 10.91 26.97
N GLY A 466 8.06 10.66 25.97
CA GLY A 466 7.59 11.69 25.04
C GLY A 466 6.70 12.74 25.71
N TYR A 467 5.80 12.32 26.60
CA TYR A 467 4.98 13.22 27.40
C TYR A 467 5.84 14.14 28.27
N ASP A 468 6.79 13.58 29.02
CA ASP A 468 7.68 14.34 29.90
C ASP A 468 8.52 15.34 29.11
N TYR A 469 9.04 14.92 27.94
CA TYR A 469 9.81 15.78 27.06
C TYR A 469 8.98 16.96 26.52
N ILE A 470 7.75 16.73 26.05
CA ILE A 470 6.85 17.79 25.58
C ILE A 470 6.51 18.76 26.72
N LYS A 471 6.15 18.23 27.89
CA LYS A 471 5.80 19.04 29.06
C LYS A 471 6.97 19.92 29.48
N LYS A 472 8.19 19.37 29.48
CA LYS A 472 9.42 20.12 29.80
C LYS A 472 9.73 21.21 28.77
N LYS A 473 9.55 20.93 27.46
CA LYS A 473 9.85 21.88 26.38
C LYS A 473 8.80 22.98 26.20
N THR A 474 7.54 22.66 26.43
CA THR A 474 6.42 23.52 26.02
C THR A 474 5.51 23.95 27.16
N GLY A 475 5.61 23.30 28.33
CA GLY A 475 4.66 23.47 29.44
C GLY A 475 3.27 22.89 29.18
N LYS A 476 3.00 22.36 27.98
CA LYS A 476 1.70 21.79 27.59
C LYS A 476 1.60 20.33 28.02
N LEU A 477 0.37 19.92 28.34
CA LEU A 477 0.04 18.53 28.61
C LEU A 477 -0.21 17.77 27.30
N SER A 478 0.09 16.48 27.32
CA SER A 478 -0.22 15.52 26.25
C SER A 478 -0.89 14.30 26.85
N ALA A 479 -1.44 13.41 26.04
CA ALA A 479 -1.95 12.13 26.49
C ALA A 479 -1.70 11.01 25.49
N SER A 480 -1.71 9.76 25.95
CA SER A 480 -1.56 8.60 25.10
C SER A 480 -2.45 7.44 25.55
N ILE A 481 -2.82 6.59 24.59
CA ILE A 481 -3.53 5.34 24.83
C ILE A 481 -2.77 4.20 24.16
N CYS A 482 -2.51 3.15 24.94
CA CYS A 482 -1.97 1.90 24.47
C CYS A 482 -3.10 0.91 24.17
N LEU A 483 -3.11 0.42 22.93
CA LEU A 483 -4.03 -0.61 22.44
C LEU A 483 -3.59 -2.00 22.94
N PRO A 484 -4.54 -2.93 23.15
CA PRO A 484 -4.23 -4.27 23.65
C PRO A 484 -3.36 -5.07 22.66
N LEU A 485 -2.55 -5.97 23.21
CA LEU A 485 -1.86 -6.97 22.40
C LEU A 485 -2.85 -8.02 21.90
N LEU A 486 -2.76 -8.35 20.61
CA LEU A 486 -3.60 -9.39 20.01
C LEU A 486 -3.08 -10.77 20.42
N THR A 487 -3.72 -11.42 21.39
CA THR A 487 -3.36 -12.76 21.86
C THR A 487 -4.52 -13.75 21.71
N ASP A 488 -4.21 -15.03 21.56
CA ASP A 488 -5.20 -16.12 21.68
C ASP A 488 -5.48 -16.45 23.16
N ALA A 489 -6.38 -17.43 23.38
CA ALA A 489 -6.75 -17.87 24.73
C ALA A 489 -5.58 -18.48 25.53
N GLN A 490 -4.47 -18.84 24.86
CA GLN A 490 -3.25 -19.37 25.45
C GLN A 490 -2.18 -18.27 25.62
N GLY A 491 -2.51 -17.00 25.32
CA GLY A 491 -1.59 -15.87 25.42
C GLY A 491 -0.61 -15.73 24.26
N LYS A 492 -0.72 -16.53 23.20
CA LYS A 492 0.16 -16.45 22.03
C LYS A 492 -0.26 -15.31 21.11
N LYS A 493 0.71 -14.51 20.63
CA LYS A 493 0.46 -13.38 19.71
C LYS A 493 -0.22 -13.86 18.41
N LEU A 494 -1.38 -13.29 18.10
CA LEU A 494 -2.19 -13.61 16.91
C LEU A 494 -1.54 -13.15 15.60
N SER A 495 -0.58 -12.22 15.65
CA SER A 495 0.14 -11.76 14.45
C SER A 495 0.98 -12.87 13.79
N LYS A 496 1.29 -13.94 14.52
CA LYS A 496 2.07 -15.10 14.05
C LYS A 496 1.15 -16.30 13.84
N THR A 497 1.29 -17.02 12.72
CA THR A 497 0.56 -18.28 12.54
C THR A 497 1.18 -19.42 13.35
N SER A 498 0.47 -20.54 13.48
CA SER A 498 0.96 -21.74 14.16
C SER A 498 2.01 -22.52 13.35
N LYS A 499 2.18 -22.21 12.07
CA LYS A 499 3.21 -22.76 11.19
C LYS A 499 4.34 -21.74 11.10
N GLU A 500 5.51 -22.07 11.64
CA GLU A 500 6.79 -21.37 11.42
C GLU A 500 6.70 -19.83 11.31
N ASP A 501 6.66 -19.10 12.43
CA ASP A 501 6.95 -17.65 12.52
C ASP A 501 6.43 -16.71 11.41
N SER A 502 5.38 -17.11 10.68
CA SER A 502 4.93 -16.42 9.49
C SER A 502 3.87 -15.40 9.88
N ASN A 503 4.18 -14.13 9.64
CA ASN A 503 3.23 -13.06 9.86
C ASN A 503 2.12 -13.11 8.79
N ILE A 504 0.91 -12.72 9.17
CA ILE A 504 -0.14 -12.42 8.18
C ILE A 504 0.06 -11.00 7.69
N TRP A 505 0.61 -10.88 6.48
CA TRP A 505 0.99 -9.62 5.86
C TRP A 505 -0.22 -8.93 5.23
N LEU A 506 -0.12 -7.61 5.06
CA LEU A 506 -1.14 -6.81 4.36
C LEU A 506 -0.86 -6.71 2.85
N ASP A 507 0.34 -7.05 2.39
CA ASP A 507 0.68 -7.17 0.97
C ASP A 507 0.18 -8.50 0.40
N GLU A 508 -0.63 -8.41 -0.66
CA GLU A 508 -1.26 -9.54 -1.34
C GLU A 508 -0.26 -10.55 -1.94
N ARG A 509 0.97 -10.12 -2.23
CA ARG A 509 2.06 -10.99 -2.73
C ARG A 509 2.62 -11.88 -1.63
N LYS A 510 2.57 -11.43 -0.37
CA LYS A 510 3.06 -12.17 0.80
C LYS A 510 1.94 -12.94 1.51
N THR A 511 0.72 -12.42 1.47
CA THR A 511 -0.47 -13.10 1.99
C THR A 511 -1.62 -12.80 1.03
N SER A 512 -2.07 -13.81 0.27
CA SER A 512 -3.14 -13.63 -0.68
C SER A 512 -4.45 -13.15 -0.01
N PRO A 513 -5.34 -12.43 -0.73
CA PRO A 513 -6.62 -11.99 -0.19
C PRO A 513 -7.46 -13.15 0.36
N PHE A 514 -7.39 -14.32 -0.28
CA PHE A 514 -8.03 -15.55 0.19
C PHE A 514 -7.45 -16.02 1.53
N THR A 515 -6.12 -16.09 1.66
CA THR A 515 -5.46 -16.50 2.92
C THR A 515 -5.79 -15.52 4.04
N PHE A 516 -5.77 -14.22 3.76
CA PHE A 516 -6.15 -13.18 4.71
C PHE A 516 -7.62 -13.30 5.15
N TYR A 517 -8.55 -13.50 4.21
CA TYR A 517 -9.97 -13.71 4.50
C TYR A 517 -10.19 -14.97 5.36
N GLN A 518 -9.55 -16.09 5.00
CA GLN A 518 -9.65 -17.34 5.74
C GLN A 518 -9.04 -17.25 7.13
N TYR A 519 -7.97 -16.48 7.32
CA TYR A 519 -7.36 -16.28 8.63
C TYR A 519 -8.37 -15.77 9.67
N PHE A 520 -9.18 -14.77 9.33
CA PHE A 520 -10.23 -14.26 10.21
C PHE A 520 -11.43 -15.20 10.26
N ARG A 521 -11.85 -15.73 9.10
CA ARG A 521 -13.03 -16.61 9.03
C ARG A 521 -12.88 -17.90 9.86
N GLN A 522 -11.66 -18.34 10.10
CA GLN A 522 -11.35 -19.57 10.84
C GLN A 522 -11.09 -19.35 12.33
N LYS A 523 -11.17 -18.12 12.85
CA LYS A 523 -10.96 -17.86 14.28
C LYS A 523 -12.08 -18.44 15.13
N PRO A 524 -11.76 -19.00 16.31
CA PRO A 524 -12.76 -19.45 17.26
C PRO A 524 -13.59 -18.28 17.78
N ASP A 525 -14.80 -18.55 18.27
CA ASP A 525 -15.73 -17.54 18.77
C ASP A 525 -15.11 -16.68 19.89
N SER A 526 -14.35 -17.32 20.78
CA SER A 526 -13.62 -16.66 21.88
C SER A 526 -12.59 -15.62 21.43
N VAL A 527 -12.15 -15.70 20.17
CA VAL A 527 -11.19 -14.76 19.58
C VAL A 527 -11.90 -13.76 18.67
N ILE A 528 -12.77 -14.22 17.76
CA ILE A 528 -13.36 -13.35 16.74
C ILE A 528 -14.27 -12.26 17.33
N VAL A 529 -15.00 -12.56 18.41
CA VAL A 529 -15.94 -11.62 19.03
C VAL A 529 -15.19 -10.39 19.60
N PRO A 530 -14.13 -10.54 20.41
CA PRO A 530 -13.26 -9.41 20.76
C PRO A 530 -12.67 -8.69 19.54
N LEU A 531 -12.24 -9.44 18.52
CA LEU A 531 -11.65 -8.84 17.32
C LEU A 531 -12.63 -7.96 16.53
N LEU A 532 -13.94 -8.21 16.59
CA LEU A 532 -14.95 -7.32 16.01
C LEU A 532 -14.84 -5.91 16.62
N ARG A 533 -14.80 -5.81 17.95
CA ARG A 533 -14.69 -4.52 18.65
C ARG A 533 -13.37 -3.82 18.33
N TYR A 534 -12.30 -4.58 18.15
CA TYR A 534 -10.96 -4.03 17.93
C TYR A 534 -10.76 -3.49 16.52
N PHE A 535 -11.23 -4.25 15.52
CA PHE A 535 -10.91 -4.02 14.11
C PHE A 535 -12.07 -3.46 13.29
N SER A 536 -13.33 -3.68 13.67
CA SER A 536 -14.46 -3.19 12.88
C SER A 536 -14.58 -1.67 12.97
N LEU A 537 -14.71 -1.01 11.83
CA LEU A 537 -14.94 0.43 11.71
C LEU A 537 -16.44 0.79 11.77
N ARG A 538 -17.30 -0.22 11.96
CA ARG A 538 -18.72 -0.04 12.28
C ARG A 538 -18.92 0.68 13.62
N THR A 539 -20.11 1.25 13.77
CA THR A 539 -20.58 1.82 15.04
C THR A 539 -20.67 0.74 16.13
N ILE A 540 -20.65 1.16 17.39
CA ILE A 540 -20.78 0.21 18.52
C ILE A 540 -22.11 -0.53 18.43
N GLU A 541 -23.18 0.18 18.08
CA GLU A 541 -24.53 -0.36 17.99
C GLU A 541 -24.63 -1.45 16.91
N GLU A 542 -23.99 -1.25 15.75
CA GLU A 542 -23.90 -2.28 14.70
C GLU A 542 -23.08 -3.50 15.13
N ILE A 543 -22.04 -3.30 15.94
CA ILE A 543 -21.23 -4.41 16.46
C ILE A 543 -22.01 -5.22 17.49
N GLU A 544 -22.71 -4.56 18.40
CA GLU A 544 -23.58 -5.20 19.39
C GLU A 544 -24.68 -6.02 18.73
N GLU A 545 -25.24 -5.52 17.61
CA GLU A 545 -26.20 -6.27 16.82
C GLU A 545 -25.59 -7.52 16.17
N ILE A 546 -24.38 -7.42 15.59
CA ILE A 546 -23.66 -8.59 15.05
C ILE A 546 -23.35 -9.60 16.16
N GLU A 547 -22.93 -9.14 17.34
CA GLU A 547 -22.66 -10.00 18.49
C GLU A 547 -23.94 -10.73 18.94
N ARG A 548 -25.07 -10.03 19.03
CA ARG A 548 -26.37 -10.61 19.37
C ARG A 548 -26.84 -11.64 18.35
N GLU A 549 -26.72 -11.33 17.06
CA GLU A 549 -27.08 -12.24 15.97
C GLU A 549 -26.21 -13.51 15.99
N HIS A 550 -24.90 -13.34 16.23
CA HIS A 550 -23.93 -14.42 16.34
C HIS A 550 -24.22 -15.33 17.54
N GLN A 551 -24.51 -14.77 18.72
CA GLN A 551 -24.87 -15.55 19.91
C GLN A 551 -26.16 -16.36 19.71
N THR A 552 -27.13 -15.81 18.97
CA THR A 552 -28.38 -16.52 18.66
C THR A 552 -28.14 -17.68 17.68
N ASN A 553 -27.09 -17.62 16.85
CA ASN A 553 -26.83 -18.57 15.77
C ASN A 553 -25.34 -18.94 15.64
N LEU A 554 -24.73 -19.49 16.70
CA LEU A 554 -23.29 -19.83 16.73
C LEU A 554 -22.85 -20.70 15.53
N GLY A 555 -23.73 -21.54 14.98
CA GLY A 555 -23.44 -22.38 13.80
C GLY A 555 -23.29 -21.63 12.48
N LYS A 556 -23.76 -20.37 12.36
CA LYS A 556 -23.73 -19.58 11.11
C LYS A 556 -22.46 -18.74 10.93
N TRP A 557 -21.67 -18.57 11.98
CA TRP A 557 -20.36 -17.89 11.94
C TRP A 557 -20.45 -16.43 11.46
N ILE A 558 -21.46 -15.72 11.96
CA ILE A 558 -21.84 -14.39 11.50
C ILE A 558 -20.72 -13.39 11.81
N ALA A 559 -20.16 -13.44 13.03
CA ALA A 559 -19.05 -12.60 13.44
C ALA A 559 -17.81 -12.80 12.55
N GLN A 560 -17.46 -14.05 12.27
CA GLN A 560 -16.34 -14.44 11.41
C GLN A 560 -16.52 -13.91 9.99
N GLU A 561 -17.69 -14.13 9.39
CA GLU A 561 -17.95 -13.70 8.02
C GLU A 561 -17.94 -12.18 7.90
N LYS A 562 -18.63 -11.47 8.80
CA LYS A 562 -18.73 -10.01 8.77
C LYS A 562 -17.39 -9.32 8.98
N LEU A 563 -16.57 -9.82 9.91
CA LEU A 563 -15.25 -9.24 10.16
C LEU A 563 -14.27 -9.57 9.04
N ALA A 564 -14.25 -10.83 8.56
CA ALA A 564 -13.39 -11.22 7.46
C ALA A 564 -13.70 -10.43 6.18
N GLU A 565 -14.98 -10.24 5.86
CA GLU A 565 -15.41 -9.40 4.74
C GLU A 565 -14.90 -7.96 4.89
N GLU A 566 -15.16 -7.34 6.04
CA GLU A 566 -14.79 -5.95 6.27
C GLU A 566 -13.29 -5.73 6.17
N LEU A 567 -12.49 -6.59 6.82
CA LEU A 567 -11.04 -6.44 6.82
C LEU A 567 -10.42 -6.80 5.47
N THR A 568 -10.93 -7.80 4.76
CA THR A 568 -10.43 -8.10 3.41
C THR A 568 -10.75 -6.95 2.45
N LYS A 569 -11.94 -6.34 2.53
CA LYS A 569 -12.26 -5.13 1.75
C LYS A 569 -11.37 -3.95 2.12
N PHE A 570 -11.09 -3.77 3.41
CA PHE A 570 -10.24 -2.70 3.90
C PHE A 570 -8.79 -2.87 3.41
N VAL A 571 -8.24 -4.09 3.44
CA VAL A 571 -6.84 -4.35 3.10
C VAL A 571 -6.62 -4.56 1.59
N HIS A 572 -7.46 -5.37 0.95
CA HIS A 572 -7.29 -5.82 -0.43
C HIS A 572 -8.35 -5.24 -1.40
N GLY A 573 -9.17 -4.30 -0.92
CA GLY A 573 -10.21 -3.67 -1.73
C GLY A 573 -11.39 -4.60 -2.03
N SER A 574 -12.41 -4.04 -2.70
CA SER A 574 -13.62 -4.79 -3.07
C SER A 574 -13.34 -5.96 -4.01
N ASN A 575 -12.36 -5.81 -4.92
CA ASN A 575 -11.97 -6.88 -5.85
C ASN A 575 -11.27 -8.03 -5.13
N GLY A 576 -10.31 -7.73 -4.24
CA GLY A 576 -9.64 -8.75 -3.43
C GLY A 576 -10.63 -9.54 -2.56
N PHE A 577 -11.63 -8.87 -1.99
CA PHE A 577 -12.71 -9.55 -1.27
C PHE A 577 -13.58 -10.43 -2.19
N LYS A 578 -14.01 -9.94 -3.35
CA LYS A 578 -14.82 -10.74 -4.30
C LYS A 578 -14.08 -12.02 -4.69
N MET A 579 -12.79 -11.91 -5.01
CA MET A 579 -11.93 -13.05 -5.33
C MET A 579 -11.83 -14.02 -4.13
N ALA A 580 -11.51 -13.51 -2.94
CA ALA A 580 -11.40 -14.33 -1.73
C ALA A 580 -12.72 -15.07 -1.40
N LYS A 581 -13.87 -14.40 -1.55
CA LYS A 581 -15.20 -14.97 -1.32
C LYS A 581 -15.52 -16.05 -2.35
N GLN A 582 -15.36 -15.76 -3.64
CA GLN A 582 -15.57 -16.73 -4.72
C GLN A 582 -14.69 -17.98 -4.51
N CYS A 583 -13.40 -17.79 -4.20
CA CYS A 583 -12.50 -18.92 -3.94
C CYS A 583 -12.95 -19.74 -2.73
N SER A 584 -13.42 -19.08 -1.67
CA SER A 584 -13.96 -19.76 -0.50
C SER A 584 -15.23 -20.53 -0.83
N GLU A 585 -16.15 -19.96 -1.60
CA GLU A 585 -17.38 -20.62 -2.03
C GLU A 585 -17.06 -21.87 -2.86
N ILE A 586 -16.19 -21.76 -3.87
CA ILE A 586 -15.84 -22.90 -4.72
C ILE A 586 -15.09 -23.97 -3.91
N LEU A 587 -14.20 -23.60 -2.98
CA LEU A 587 -13.42 -24.55 -2.18
C LEU A 587 -14.23 -25.32 -1.13
N PHE A 588 -15.22 -24.68 -0.50
CA PHE A 588 -15.97 -25.25 0.63
C PHE A 588 -17.39 -25.68 0.27
N HIS A 589 -17.99 -25.13 -0.78
CA HIS A 589 -19.39 -25.35 -1.17
C HIS A 589 -19.57 -25.72 -2.65
N GLY A 590 -18.62 -25.36 -3.53
CA GLY A 590 -18.63 -25.71 -4.94
C GLY A 590 -18.27 -27.17 -5.21
N SER A 591 -18.51 -27.61 -6.45
CA SER A 591 -18.02 -28.91 -6.89
C SER A 591 -16.55 -28.80 -7.34
N LEU A 592 -15.72 -29.80 -7.05
CA LEU A 592 -14.33 -29.86 -7.53
C LEU A 592 -14.21 -29.71 -9.06
N SER A 593 -15.30 -29.97 -9.79
CA SER A 593 -15.37 -29.78 -11.24
C SER A 593 -15.21 -28.31 -11.67
N GLU A 594 -15.61 -27.34 -10.84
CA GLU A 594 -15.40 -25.91 -11.10
C GLU A 594 -13.93 -25.50 -10.91
N TRP A 595 -13.27 -26.02 -9.87
CA TRP A 595 -11.82 -25.87 -9.66
C TRP A 595 -11.01 -26.41 -10.83
N ARG A 596 -11.41 -27.56 -11.40
CA ARG A 596 -10.75 -28.17 -12.56
C ARG A 596 -10.79 -27.28 -13.79
N LYS A 597 -11.84 -26.47 -13.97
CA LYS A 597 -12.01 -25.59 -15.15
C LYS A 597 -11.24 -24.26 -15.08
N MET A 598 -10.76 -23.85 -13.90
CA MET A 598 -10.04 -22.57 -13.74
C MET A 598 -8.59 -22.65 -14.24
N PRO A 599 -7.99 -21.59 -14.82
CA PRO A 599 -6.57 -21.61 -15.19
C PRO A 599 -5.65 -21.91 -13.99
N THR A 600 -4.55 -22.64 -14.22
CA THR A 600 -3.54 -22.95 -13.19
C THR A 600 -2.98 -21.70 -12.53
N SER A 601 -2.68 -20.66 -13.33
CA SER A 601 -2.18 -19.38 -12.85
C SER A 601 -3.16 -18.69 -11.89
N PHE A 602 -4.46 -18.72 -12.22
CA PHE A 602 -5.49 -18.15 -11.37
C PHE A 602 -5.53 -18.87 -10.03
N ILE A 603 -5.55 -20.21 -10.04
CA ILE A 603 -5.54 -21.05 -8.83
C ILE A 603 -4.36 -20.70 -7.92
N GLU A 604 -3.15 -20.64 -8.47
CA GLU A 604 -1.92 -20.38 -7.74
C GLU A 604 -1.90 -18.98 -7.13
N GLU A 605 -2.40 -17.98 -7.86
CA GLU A 605 -2.56 -16.61 -7.37
C GLU A 605 -3.44 -16.55 -6.12
N GLN A 606 -4.48 -17.38 -6.02
CA GLN A 606 -5.38 -17.38 -4.85
C GLN A 606 -4.72 -17.93 -3.59
N PHE A 607 -3.83 -18.90 -3.71
CA PHE A 607 -3.03 -19.35 -2.56
C PHE A 607 -1.87 -18.39 -2.27
N GLY A 608 -1.47 -17.58 -3.26
CA GLY A 608 -0.32 -16.70 -3.22
C GLY A 608 0.95 -17.49 -3.52
N SER A 609 1.89 -16.90 -4.25
CA SER A 609 3.12 -17.57 -4.71
C SER A 609 3.94 -18.20 -3.57
N ALA A 610 3.86 -17.62 -2.37
CA ALA A 610 4.56 -18.12 -1.17
C ALA A 610 3.90 -19.36 -0.52
N SER A 611 2.64 -19.67 -0.83
CA SER A 611 1.90 -20.80 -0.25
C SER A 611 1.83 -22.03 -1.17
N VAL A 612 2.39 -21.93 -2.38
CA VAL A 612 2.48 -23.04 -3.34
C VAL A 612 3.77 -23.80 -3.07
N GLN A 613 3.67 -25.02 -2.55
CA GLN A 613 4.84 -25.87 -2.34
C GLN A 613 5.26 -26.49 -3.67
N GLN A 614 6.50 -26.24 -4.09
CA GLN A 614 7.08 -26.91 -5.25
C GLN A 614 7.74 -28.21 -4.83
N LEU A 615 7.29 -29.32 -5.39
CA LEU A 615 7.76 -30.66 -5.07
C LEU A 615 8.12 -31.44 -6.35
N PHE A 616 9.24 -32.16 -6.32
CA PHE A 616 9.65 -33.03 -7.43
C PHE A 616 8.87 -34.34 -7.39
N ARG A 617 8.33 -34.78 -8.53
CA ARG A 617 7.60 -36.05 -8.61
C ARG A 617 8.47 -37.24 -8.21
N SER A 618 9.74 -37.22 -8.60
CA SER A 618 10.74 -38.24 -8.28
C SER A 618 11.07 -38.40 -6.80
N SER A 619 10.65 -37.46 -5.95
CA SER A 619 10.93 -37.51 -4.51
C SER A 619 9.98 -38.39 -3.70
N PHE A 620 8.90 -38.91 -4.30
CA PHE A 620 7.87 -39.67 -3.58
C PHE A 620 7.44 -40.91 -4.38
N SER A 621 7.51 -42.07 -3.75
CA SER A 621 7.04 -43.35 -4.31
C SER A 621 5.68 -43.75 -3.73
N THR A 622 5.42 -43.40 -2.46
CA THR A 622 4.22 -43.81 -1.73
C THR A 622 3.43 -42.62 -1.18
N MET A 623 2.12 -42.81 -1.02
CA MET A 623 1.24 -41.80 -0.45
C MET A 623 1.62 -41.42 0.99
N GLY A 624 2.25 -42.34 1.75
CA GLY A 624 2.79 -42.08 3.08
C GLY A 624 3.94 -41.07 3.07
N GLU A 625 4.90 -41.21 2.17
CA GLU A 625 6.01 -40.25 1.99
C GLU A 625 5.49 -38.87 1.60
N LEU A 626 4.51 -38.83 0.69
CA LEU A 626 3.84 -37.57 0.33
C LEU A 626 3.11 -36.97 1.53
N ALA A 627 2.37 -37.78 2.27
CA ALA A 627 1.63 -37.34 3.46
C ALA A 627 2.57 -36.73 4.50
N ASP A 628 3.72 -37.34 4.76
CA ASP A 628 4.72 -36.83 5.68
C ASP A 628 5.30 -35.49 5.19
N ARG A 629 5.60 -35.37 3.90
CA ARG A 629 6.15 -34.14 3.32
C ARG A 629 5.16 -32.97 3.38
N VAL A 630 3.91 -33.20 3.03
CA VAL A 630 2.87 -32.16 2.95
C VAL A 630 2.24 -31.86 4.31
N HIS A 631 2.49 -32.70 5.31
CA HIS A 631 2.10 -32.47 6.70
C HIS A 631 3.20 -31.72 7.45
N ASN A 632 3.22 -30.39 7.37
CA ASN A 632 4.16 -29.53 8.11
C ASN A 632 3.90 -29.53 9.64
N GLY A 633 3.96 -30.65 10.35
CA GLY A 633 3.80 -30.70 11.81
C GLY A 633 4.49 -31.88 12.49
N GLU A 634 4.94 -31.67 13.73
CA GLU A 634 5.51 -32.73 14.58
C GLU A 634 4.41 -33.74 14.98
N GLY A 635 4.55 -34.99 14.55
CA GLY A 635 3.67 -36.11 14.90
C GLY A 635 3.34 -37.03 13.70
N SER A 636 2.72 -38.19 13.97
CA SER A 636 2.44 -39.22 12.94
C SER A 636 1.33 -38.78 11.95
N SER A 637 1.74 -38.12 10.87
CA SER A 637 0.97 -37.86 9.64
C SER A 637 0.32 -39.12 9.08
N ILE A 638 1.04 -40.23 9.13
CA ILE A 638 0.55 -41.56 8.76
C ILE A 638 -0.71 -41.94 9.55
N ASN A 639 -0.73 -41.77 10.87
CA ASN A 639 -1.92 -42.10 11.68
C ASN A 639 -3.11 -41.20 11.33
N LYS A 640 -2.87 -39.92 11.05
CA LYS A 640 -3.92 -38.99 10.62
C LYS A 640 -4.45 -39.34 9.22
N MET A 641 -3.57 -39.75 8.32
CA MET A 641 -3.93 -40.23 6.99
C MET A 641 -4.80 -41.48 7.09
N LYS A 642 -4.39 -42.48 7.87
CA LYS A 642 -5.17 -43.70 8.15
C LYS A 642 -6.56 -43.38 8.72
N ALA A 643 -6.65 -42.36 9.57
CA ALA A 643 -7.93 -41.84 10.09
C ALA A 643 -8.77 -41.04 9.07
N GLY A 644 -8.33 -40.94 7.80
CA GLY A 644 -9.06 -40.29 6.71
C GLY A 644 -8.91 -38.77 6.66
N ALA A 645 -7.89 -38.21 7.30
CA ALA A 645 -7.67 -36.77 7.33
C ALA A 645 -7.06 -36.20 6.04
N LEU A 646 -6.32 -37.00 5.26
CA LEU A 646 -5.72 -36.52 4.00
C LEU A 646 -6.72 -36.59 2.85
N LYS A 647 -6.88 -35.47 2.15
CA LYS A 647 -7.60 -35.41 0.88
C LYS A 647 -6.76 -34.70 -0.19
N LEU A 648 -6.64 -35.29 -1.36
CA LEU A 648 -6.04 -34.67 -2.54
C LEU A 648 -7.13 -34.43 -3.58
N ASN A 649 -7.30 -33.19 -4.02
CA ASN A 649 -8.41 -32.77 -4.90
C ASN A 649 -9.78 -33.28 -4.39
N GLY A 650 -9.96 -33.25 -3.06
CA GLY A 650 -11.16 -33.74 -2.37
C GLY A 650 -11.33 -35.26 -2.25
N ILE A 651 -10.50 -36.06 -2.93
CA ILE A 651 -10.47 -37.52 -2.82
C ILE A 651 -9.70 -37.89 -1.55
N ARG A 652 -10.29 -38.75 -0.70
CA ARG A 652 -9.68 -39.18 0.55
C ARG A 652 -8.67 -40.31 0.31
N PHE A 653 -7.50 -40.22 0.95
CA PHE A 653 -6.47 -41.26 0.92
C PHE A 653 -6.19 -41.76 2.34
N THR A 654 -6.17 -43.08 2.51
CA THR A 654 -6.02 -43.74 3.83
C THR A 654 -4.93 -44.81 3.86
N ASN A 655 -4.45 -45.29 2.72
CA ASN A 655 -3.41 -46.31 2.63
C ASN A 655 -2.03 -45.64 2.42
N PRO A 656 -1.12 -45.65 3.40
CA PRO A 656 0.21 -45.06 3.26
C PRO A 656 1.08 -45.77 2.21
N ASP A 657 0.86 -47.07 2.01
CA ASP A 657 1.65 -47.91 1.11
C ASP A 657 1.13 -47.86 -0.34
N GLU A 658 0.08 -47.07 -0.62
CA GLU A 658 -0.43 -46.85 -1.97
C GLU A 658 0.65 -46.13 -2.81
N VAL A 659 1.03 -46.72 -3.95
CA VAL A 659 1.93 -46.11 -4.92
C VAL A 659 1.27 -44.87 -5.50
N ILE A 660 2.02 -43.77 -5.63
CA ILE A 660 1.48 -42.52 -6.13
C ILE A 660 1.18 -42.64 -7.63
N ASP A 661 -0.08 -42.39 -7.98
CA ASP A 661 -0.52 -42.15 -9.35
C ASP A 661 -0.70 -40.64 -9.56
N PHE A 662 0.26 -40.03 -10.25
CA PHE A 662 0.26 -38.58 -10.50
C PHE A 662 -0.90 -38.12 -11.40
N ASP A 663 -1.41 -38.97 -12.30
CA ASP A 663 -2.57 -38.64 -13.13
C ASP A 663 -3.85 -38.57 -12.29
N LYS A 664 -3.94 -39.41 -11.25
CA LYS A 664 -5.05 -39.41 -10.28
C LYS A 664 -4.97 -38.25 -9.28
N ILE A 665 -3.78 -37.85 -8.84
CA ILE A 665 -3.61 -36.83 -7.79
C ILE A 665 -3.41 -35.41 -8.32
N CYS A 666 -3.07 -35.23 -9.59
CA CYS A 666 -3.03 -33.92 -10.23
C CYS A 666 -4.43 -33.48 -10.66
N LEU A 667 -4.66 -32.17 -10.75
CA LEU A 667 -5.88 -31.66 -11.40
C LEU A 667 -5.75 -31.88 -12.92
N ASP A 668 -6.81 -32.40 -13.56
CA ASP A 668 -6.85 -32.76 -14.99
C ASP A 668 -6.08 -31.77 -15.88
N GLY A 669 -4.98 -32.25 -16.51
CA GLY A 669 -4.14 -31.47 -17.43
C GLY A 669 -3.26 -30.39 -16.78
N LYS A 670 -3.04 -30.44 -15.46
CA LYS A 670 -2.25 -29.45 -14.71
C LYS A 670 -1.26 -30.13 -13.77
N ASN A 671 -0.08 -29.55 -13.60
CA ASN A 671 0.92 -30.01 -12.64
C ASN A 671 0.67 -29.49 -11.22
N ILE A 672 -0.58 -29.45 -10.76
CA ILE A 672 -0.93 -28.97 -9.41
C ILE A 672 -1.92 -29.90 -8.68
N THR A 673 -1.80 -29.96 -7.36
CA THR A 673 -2.66 -30.72 -6.46
C THR A 673 -3.13 -29.85 -5.31
N LEU A 674 -4.45 -29.84 -5.06
CA LEU A 674 -5.02 -29.23 -3.88
C LEU A 674 -4.99 -30.23 -2.72
N VAL A 675 -4.14 -29.96 -1.73
CA VAL A 675 -3.99 -30.81 -0.55
C VAL A 675 -4.82 -30.27 0.60
N CYS A 676 -5.63 -31.11 1.22
CA CYS A 676 -6.41 -30.79 2.40
C CYS A 676 -6.15 -31.77 3.54
N TRP A 677 -5.83 -31.22 4.72
CA TRP A 677 -5.79 -31.97 5.97
C TRP A 677 -7.01 -31.65 6.84
N GLY A 678 -7.84 -32.65 7.09
CA GLY A 678 -9.07 -32.56 7.89
C GLY A 678 -10.21 -31.89 7.11
N LYS A 679 -10.72 -30.77 7.67
CA LYS A 679 -11.87 -30.03 7.09
C LYS A 679 -11.53 -28.64 6.54
N ARG A 680 -10.41 -28.03 6.97
CA ARG A 680 -10.19 -26.57 6.80
C ARG A 680 -8.78 -26.17 6.36
N LYS A 681 -7.80 -27.08 6.40
CA LYS A 681 -6.39 -26.76 6.12
C LYS A 681 -6.05 -27.14 4.69
N TYR A 682 -6.16 -26.16 3.79
CA TYR A 682 -5.83 -26.32 2.38
C TYR A 682 -4.46 -25.71 2.07
N HIS A 683 -3.73 -26.34 1.16
CA HIS A 683 -2.54 -25.79 0.52
C HIS A 683 -2.40 -26.38 -0.89
N LEU A 684 -1.61 -25.73 -1.72
CA LEU A 684 -1.41 -26.13 -3.10
C LEU A 684 0.00 -26.69 -3.28
N VAL A 685 0.12 -27.84 -3.93
CA VAL A 685 1.39 -28.41 -4.38
C VAL A 685 1.49 -28.19 -5.88
N ARG A 686 2.62 -27.67 -6.35
CA ARG A 686 3.03 -27.66 -7.76
C ARG A 686 4.09 -28.74 -7.97
N TRP A 687 3.83 -29.62 -8.91
CA TRP A 687 4.73 -30.70 -9.29
C TRP A 687 5.74 -30.22 -10.31
N ILE A 688 7.01 -30.52 -10.04
CA ILE A 688 8.13 -30.36 -10.97
C ILE A 688 8.52 -31.75 -11.46
N ASP A 689 8.70 -31.88 -12.76
CA ASP A 689 9.19 -33.10 -13.41
C ASP A 689 10.68 -33.32 -13.15
#